data_AF-A0A812L2P8-F1
#
_entry.id   AF-A0A812L2P8-F1
#
_cell.length_a   1.000
_cell.length_b   1.000
_cell.length_c   1.000
_cell.angle_alpha   90.00
_cell.angle_beta   90.00
_cell.angle_gamma   90.00
#
_symmetry.space_group_name_H-M   'P 1'
#
loop_
_entity.id
_entity.type
_entity.pdbx_description
1 polymer ?
#
loop_
_entity_poly.entity_id
_entity_poly.type
_entity_poly.pdbx_seq_one_letter_code
_entity_poly.pdbx_strand_id
1 'polypeptide(L)'
;MKPSFTWTQSTVHVQYFPRSTNAIAMQRLLVSLRGFRCRPLLPRHRDLGRLRFSRALCQATRDFESRVVPEIASALRLGGLSQAELKAAFTSLDTDASGSLDLREIFQLMQTLGLGDRRADAAAVDLMKKVDSDGDGRISFAEFESGIAELVAVHRASYQLAMAGSDLRSAHFAAMSTLNLSTFSDQEIQDAFRRMDQDGDGRVDFSELSAVLRHLNSKLAHEESLTTTALLMHELDKDKDGFISFEEFRSGVTSLAQRYDNRVVPISAAMFLSGISVGAATPAFPVLGTELHLSEAQFGYTVSAMGLSTTLSSLLSAVLVDRYGRKPVLQAGLVFQGMGMVAGGAAGSLEPFVASKFVSGFGVSSLSTGSTVAVADLSTPLNRARMMATMHGGFSAGKVLGPAIGGVLIGWIGASNTLIAASSGFLAAAMYSSFYLAETMPQSLKKTSSQSSSVQEMLRQMISQWRSLITDGKLKMLMLLNAVGLAAHAGSNFTLLPLMLAGDHFAMSPAEIGSVFAAQAAISVFGTGPAAMLIDKLGPERVIVPAILVTSFSMAAFPMAGDLLQAGILLAAWQLGRTVLNSAPTVLAANSVPKESLPQCMAMLRTTGDLGFMLGASLVGIGGSLVGAGPAMQSTAAISCGVAVWCAYMEGRQVSHSRRPNNKFS
;
A
#
# COMPACT_ATOMS: atom_id res chain seq x y z
N MET A 1 16.97 4.15 50.24
CA MET A 1 17.39 4.70 48.94
C MET A 1 16.91 3.75 47.84
N LYS A 2 16.06 4.25 46.94
CA LYS A 2 15.53 3.67 45.69
C LYS A 2 15.09 2.18 45.67
N PRO A 3 13.78 1.89 45.49
CA PRO A 3 13.35 0.69 44.82
C PRO A 3 13.20 0.92 43.31
N SER A 4 13.57 -0.14 42.59
CA SER A 4 13.48 -0.42 41.16
C SER A 4 12.05 -0.40 40.61
N PHE A 5 11.87 0.18 39.43
CA PHE A 5 10.67 0.01 38.60
C PHE A 5 10.77 -1.30 37.82
N THR A 6 9.87 -2.22 38.08
CA THR A 6 9.54 -3.38 37.22
C THR A 6 8.06 -3.29 36.89
N TRP A 7 7.72 -3.07 35.61
CA TRP A 7 6.35 -3.18 35.11
C TRP A 7 6.08 -4.63 34.70
N THR A 8 5.31 -5.35 35.50
CA THR A 8 4.66 -6.60 35.10
C THR A 8 3.23 -6.32 34.66
N GLN A 9 2.87 -6.83 33.49
CA GLN A 9 1.53 -6.84 32.93
C GLN A 9 0.51 -7.44 33.90
N SER A 10 -0.52 -6.69 34.26
CA SER A 10 -1.74 -7.21 34.88
C SER A 10 -2.87 -7.17 33.86
N THR A 11 -3.15 -8.36 33.34
CA THR A 11 -4.37 -8.77 32.62
C THR A 11 -5.60 -8.43 33.45
N VAL A 12 -6.43 -7.49 32.99
CA VAL A 12 -7.76 -7.28 33.55
C VAL A 12 -8.72 -8.28 32.90
N HIS A 13 -9.08 -9.30 33.66
CA HIS A 13 -10.25 -10.12 33.38
C HIS A 13 -11.51 -9.26 33.46
N VAL A 14 -12.20 -9.07 32.33
CA VAL A 14 -13.55 -8.50 32.30
C VAL A 14 -14.52 -9.56 32.82
N GLN A 15 -14.96 -9.42 34.07
CA GLN A 15 -16.05 -10.21 34.64
C GLN A 15 -17.39 -9.74 34.04
N TYR A 16 -18.09 -10.67 33.41
CA TYR A 16 -19.50 -10.53 33.03
C TYR A 16 -20.38 -10.41 34.28
N PHE A 17 -21.09 -9.29 34.43
CA PHE A 17 -22.24 -9.21 35.35
C PHE A 17 -23.54 -9.49 34.58
N PRO A 18 -24.40 -10.42 35.04
CA PRO A 18 -25.67 -10.69 34.40
C PRO A 18 -26.73 -9.63 34.73
N ARG A 19 -27.64 -9.42 33.77
CA ARG A 19 -28.86 -8.62 33.88
C ARG A 19 -29.77 -9.18 34.98
N SER A 20 -29.72 -8.65 36.20
CA SER A 20 -30.85 -8.52 37.14
C SER A 20 -30.31 -8.31 38.56
N THR A 21 -30.32 -7.06 39.04
CA THR A 21 -30.60 -6.65 40.44
C THR A 21 -30.15 -5.20 40.65
N ASN A 22 -31.07 -4.24 40.55
CA ASN A 22 -30.82 -2.85 40.97
C ASN A 22 -32.08 -2.24 41.61
N ALA A 23 -32.56 -2.88 42.69
CA ALA A 23 -33.63 -2.33 43.53
C ALA A 23 -33.21 -2.07 44.99
N ILE A 24 -31.97 -2.38 45.39
CA ILE A 24 -31.57 -2.30 46.82
C ILE A 24 -30.32 -1.40 47.06
N ALA A 25 -29.56 -1.03 46.01
CA ALA A 25 -28.40 -0.15 46.17
C ALA A 25 -28.74 1.36 46.25
N MET A 26 -29.92 1.78 45.77
CA MET A 26 -30.29 3.20 45.63
C MET A 26 -30.99 3.80 46.85
N GLN A 27 -31.37 2.98 47.84
CA GLN A 27 -31.96 3.44 49.11
C GLN A 27 -30.93 3.86 50.17
N ARG A 28 -29.63 3.58 49.98
CA ARG A 28 -28.58 3.95 50.94
C ARG A 28 -27.88 5.29 50.65
N LEU A 29 -28.14 5.93 49.51
CA LEU A 29 -27.52 7.23 49.18
C LEU A 29 -28.38 8.45 49.57
N LEU A 30 -29.65 8.27 49.93
CA LEU A 30 -30.59 9.36 50.20
C LEU A 30 -30.70 9.81 51.68
N VAL A 31 -29.80 9.35 52.57
CA VAL A 31 -29.84 9.71 54.00
C VAL A 31 -28.77 10.71 54.43
N SER A 32 -27.80 11.05 53.59
CA SER A 32 -26.79 12.06 53.92
C SER A 32 -26.87 13.23 52.95
N LEU A 33 -27.54 14.29 53.37
CA LEU A 33 -27.15 15.71 53.24
C LEU A 33 -28.35 16.61 53.56
N ARG A 34 -28.76 16.60 54.83
CA ARG A 34 -29.51 17.69 55.44
C ARG A 34 -28.53 18.73 55.95
N GLY A 35 -28.67 19.96 55.46
CA GLY A 35 -28.26 21.16 56.18
C GLY A 35 -27.22 22.00 55.45
N PHE A 36 -27.65 23.15 54.89
CA PHE A 36 -27.00 24.44 55.12
C PHE A 36 -27.98 25.58 54.74
N ARG A 37 -28.01 26.63 55.56
CA ARG A 37 -28.89 27.82 55.49
C ARG A 37 -28.20 29.01 54.77
N CYS A 38 -29.05 29.93 54.28
CA CYS A 38 -28.84 31.16 53.52
C CYS A 38 -27.82 32.21 54.03
N ARG A 39 -27.24 33.03 53.11
CA ARG A 39 -27.55 34.48 52.91
C ARG A 39 -26.83 35.12 51.69
N PRO A 40 -27.33 36.26 51.17
CA PRO A 40 -27.08 36.77 49.80
C PRO A 40 -26.15 37.99 49.73
N LEU A 41 -25.51 38.22 48.56
CA LEU A 41 -24.96 39.53 48.17
C LEU A 41 -25.20 39.78 46.67
N LEU A 42 -26.12 40.73 46.40
CA LEU A 42 -26.32 41.42 45.12
C LEU A 42 -25.34 42.60 45.01
N PRO A 43 -25.07 43.08 43.78
CA PRO A 43 -25.09 44.51 43.51
C PRO A 43 -26.28 44.93 42.63
N ARG A 44 -26.83 46.10 43.00
CA ARG A 44 -27.91 46.93 42.39
C ARG A 44 -27.36 47.70 41.16
N HIS A 45 -28.08 48.34 40.23
CA HIS A 45 -29.51 48.62 39.91
C HIS A 45 -29.51 49.25 38.49
N ARG A 46 -30.33 48.82 37.52
CA ARG A 46 -31.53 49.48 36.91
C ARG A 46 -31.46 49.12 35.40
N ASP A 47 -32.39 48.49 34.70
CA ASP A 47 -33.81 48.22 34.90
C ASP A 47 -34.14 46.82 34.36
N LEU A 48 -34.47 45.86 35.23
CA LEU A 48 -35.10 44.59 34.86
C LEU A 48 -36.47 44.53 35.54
N GLY A 49 -37.38 45.30 34.97
CA GLY A 49 -38.79 45.29 35.32
C GLY A 49 -39.48 44.04 34.76
N ARG A 50 -39.58 43.01 35.60
CA ARG A 50 -40.65 41.98 35.66
C ARG A 50 -40.64 40.87 34.61
N LEU A 51 -40.04 39.73 34.97
CA LEU A 51 -40.65 38.41 34.74
C LEU A 51 -40.66 37.66 36.07
N ARG A 52 -41.87 37.44 36.63
CA ARG A 52 -42.08 36.49 37.72
C ARG A 52 -42.02 35.10 37.11
N PHE A 53 -40.83 34.51 37.08
CA PHE A 53 -40.66 33.09 36.80
C PHE A 53 -41.28 32.28 37.95
N SER A 54 -42.33 31.53 37.63
CA SER A 54 -43.11 30.78 38.61
C SER A 54 -42.30 29.57 39.13
N ARG A 55 -42.67 29.09 40.32
CA ARG A 55 -42.12 27.84 40.89
C ARG A 55 -42.30 26.63 39.95
N ALA A 56 -43.23 26.69 39.00
CA ALA A 56 -43.47 25.63 38.02
C ALA A 56 -42.29 25.47 37.03
N LEU A 57 -41.69 26.57 36.56
CA LEU A 57 -40.57 26.51 35.61
C LEU A 57 -39.30 25.95 36.27
N CYS A 58 -39.10 26.27 37.57
CA CYS A 58 -37.97 25.79 38.39
C CYS A 58 -38.12 24.34 38.86
N GLN A 59 -39.35 23.81 38.82
CA GLN A 59 -39.69 22.41 39.08
C GLN A 59 -39.53 21.58 37.79
N ALA A 60 -40.02 22.11 36.65
CA ALA A 60 -39.91 21.49 35.33
C ALA A 60 -38.46 21.34 34.86
N THR A 61 -37.62 22.36 35.07
CA THR A 61 -36.17 22.29 34.76
C THR A 61 -35.43 21.26 35.63
N ARG A 62 -35.80 21.12 36.91
CA ARG A 62 -35.23 20.11 37.82
C ARG A 62 -35.69 18.69 37.51
N ASP A 63 -36.94 18.53 37.08
CA ASP A 63 -37.48 17.23 36.64
C ASP A 63 -36.87 16.82 35.28
N PHE A 64 -36.57 17.77 34.39
CA PHE A 64 -35.88 17.53 33.11
C PHE A 64 -34.40 17.13 33.29
N GLU A 65 -33.64 17.84 34.16
CA GLU A 65 -32.24 17.50 34.49
C GLU A 65 -32.08 16.12 35.14
N SER A 66 -33.02 15.73 36.00
CA SER A 66 -32.92 14.49 36.78
C SER A 66 -33.46 13.24 36.08
N ARG A 67 -34.32 13.41 35.07
CA ARG A 67 -34.99 12.28 34.38
C ARG A 67 -34.58 12.16 32.91
N VAL A 68 -34.57 13.26 32.16
CA VAL A 68 -34.50 13.22 30.69
C VAL A 68 -33.08 13.28 30.15
N VAL A 69 -32.20 14.10 30.74
CA VAL A 69 -30.80 14.22 30.28
C VAL A 69 -30.01 12.91 30.42
N PRO A 70 -30.10 12.15 31.54
CA PRO A 70 -29.47 10.84 31.65
C PRO A 70 -30.13 9.80 30.73
N GLU A 71 -31.44 9.88 30.50
CA GLU A 71 -32.18 8.96 29.62
C GLU A 71 -31.81 9.19 28.15
N ILE A 72 -31.77 10.43 27.66
CA ILE A 72 -31.30 10.77 26.30
C ILE A 72 -29.83 10.36 26.14
N ALA A 73 -28.96 10.66 27.11
CA ALA A 73 -27.56 10.25 27.10
C ALA A 73 -27.37 8.72 27.18
N SER A 74 -28.29 7.99 27.83
CA SER A 74 -28.28 6.53 27.94
C SER A 74 -28.91 5.84 26.71
N ALA A 75 -29.95 6.42 26.11
CA ALA A 75 -30.61 5.97 24.89
C ALA A 75 -29.71 6.19 23.67
N LEU A 76 -28.96 7.29 23.66
CA LEU A 76 -27.82 7.53 22.76
C LEU A 76 -26.70 6.49 22.93
N ARG A 77 -26.59 5.85 24.11
CA ARG A 77 -25.62 4.77 24.39
C ARG A 77 -26.15 3.34 24.18
N LEU A 78 -27.47 3.09 24.20
CA LEU A 78 -28.03 1.73 24.39
C LEU A 78 -29.10 1.24 23.40
N GLY A 79 -29.49 1.98 22.36
CA GLY A 79 -30.26 1.37 21.26
C GLY A 79 -31.46 2.15 20.71
N GLY A 80 -31.44 3.47 20.76
CA GLY A 80 -32.47 4.33 20.16
C GLY A 80 -33.49 4.84 21.16
N LEU A 81 -34.20 5.90 20.77
CA LEU A 81 -35.32 6.48 21.51
C LEU A 81 -36.62 5.93 20.92
N SER A 82 -37.50 5.41 21.76
CA SER A 82 -38.88 5.09 21.37
C SER A 82 -39.63 6.38 21.03
N GLN A 83 -40.67 6.29 20.20
CA GLN A 83 -41.53 7.44 19.86
C GLN A 83 -42.12 8.10 21.12
N ALA A 84 -42.35 7.33 22.18
CA ALA A 84 -42.80 7.84 23.48
C ALA A 84 -41.73 8.69 24.19
N GLU A 85 -40.44 8.30 24.11
CA GLU A 85 -39.33 9.04 24.72
C GLU A 85 -39.00 10.31 23.92
N LEU A 86 -39.05 10.26 22.58
CA LEU A 86 -38.92 11.45 21.72
C LEU A 86 -40.04 12.45 21.99
N LYS A 87 -41.27 11.96 22.13
CA LYS A 87 -42.42 12.79 22.47
C LYS A 87 -42.31 13.36 23.87
N ALA A 88 -41.83 12.60 24.84
CA ALA A 88 -41.57 13.11 26.19
C ALA A 88 -40.50 14.21 26.19
N ALA A 89 -39.41 14.04 25.44
CA ALA A 89 -38.36 15.05 25.28
C ALA A 89 -38.91 16.32 24.61
N PHE A 90 -39.66 16.19 23.51
CA PHE A 90 -40.30 17.32 22.83
C PHE A 90 -41.24 18.08 23.76
N THR A 91 -42.15 17.38 24.45
CA THR A 91 -43.11 17.99 25.38
C THR A 91 -42.44 18.65 26.59
N SER A 92 -41.26 18.17 27.00
CA SER A 92 -40.52 18.81 28.08
C SER A 92 -39.74 20.06 27.65
N LEU A 93 -39.53 20.25 26.35
CA LEU A 93 -38.88 21.41 25.76
C LEU A 93 -39.89 22.49 25.35
N ASP A 94 -41.05 22.04 24.88
CA ASP A 94 -42.24 22.85 24.58
C ASP A 94 -42.86 23.36 25.90
N THR A 95 -42.23 24.39 26.45
CA THR A 95 -42.50 24.90 27.80
C THR A 95 -43.80 25.69 27.81
N ASP A 96 -44.17 26.26 26.67
CA ASP A 96 -45.45 26.94 26.48
C ASP A 96 -46.58 26.04 25.96
N ALA A 97 -46.28 24.76 25.72
CA ALA A 97 -47.21 23.74 25.20
C ALA A 97 -47.88 24.16 23.88
N SER A 98 -47.15 24.91 23.05
CA SER A 98 -47.61 25.38 21.74
C SER A 98 -47.67 24.28 20.69
N GLY A 99 -47.09 23.11 20.95
CA GLY A 99 -46.99 21.98 20.01
C GLY A 99 -45.87 22.15 18.99
N SER A 100 -45.02 23.15 19.16
CA SER A 100 -43.93 23.53 18.25
C SER A 100 -42.80 24.17 19.05
N LEU A 101 -41.54 23.82 18.80
CA LEU A 101 -40.42 24.43 19.53
C LEU A 101 -39.98 25.73 18.87
N ASP A 102 -39.92 26.80 19.65
CA ASP A 102 -39.38 28.08 19.18
C ASP A 102 -37.87 28.23 19.41
N LEU A 103 -37.28 29.25 18.79
CA LEU A 103 -35.85 29.56 18.89
C LEU A 103 -35.37 29.79 20.34
N ARG A 104 -36.25 30.22 21.25
CA ARG A 104 -35.92 30.47 22.66
C ARG A 104 -35.91 29.17 23.46
N GLU A 105 -36.84 28.26 23.17
CA GLU A 105 -36.90 26.92 23.78
C GLU A 105 -35.70 26.07 23.34
N ILE A 106 -35.30 26.15 22.08
CA ILE A 106 -34.09 25.50 21.55
C ILE A 106 -32.83 26.11 22.17
N PHE A 107 -32.80 27.43 22.34
CA PHE A 107 -31.69 28.10 23.00
C PHE A 107 -31.56 27.69 24.48
N GLN A 108 -32.68 27.54 25.19
CA GLN A 108 -32.70 27.03 26.57
C GLN A 108 -32.22 25.57 26.64
N LEU A 109 -32.57 24.73 25.67
CA LEU A 109 -32.03 23.37 25.56
C LEU A 109 -30.50 23.38 25.45
N MET A 110 -29.95 24.22 24.56
CA MET A 110 -28.50 24.28 24.35
C MET A 110 -27.73 24.80 25.57
N GLN A 111 -28.27 25.78 26.29
CA GLN A 111 -27.70 26.23 27.57
C GLN A 111 -27.74 25.13 28.62
N THR A 112 -28.80 24.34 28.67
CA THR A 112 -29.01 23.26 29.65
C THR A 112 -28.10 22.05 29.37
N LEU A 113 -27.75 21.79 28.11
CA LEU A 113 -26.79 20.74 27.72
C LEU A 113 -25.31 21.10 27.98
N GLY A 114 -25.04 22.27 28.57
CA GLY A 114 -23.68 22.69 28.92
C GLY A 114 -22.87 23.30 27.76
N LEU A 115 -23.53 23.70 26.67
CA LEU A 115 -22.92 24.43 25.55
C LEU A 115 -22.85 25.95 25.79
N GLY A 116 -22.87 26.35 27.07
CA GLY A 116 -23.01 27.74 27.52
C GLY A 116 -21.76 28.59 27.30
N ASP A 117 -21.64 29.15 26.10
CA ASP A 117 -20.93 30.41 25.81
C ASP A 117 -21.43 30.94 24.45
N ARG A 118 -20.91 32.09 23.94
CA ARG A 118 -21.25 32.78 22.66
C ARG A 118 -21.51 31.91 21.41
N ARG A 119 -21.23 30.60 21.48
CA ARG A 119 -21.51 29.56 20.47
C ARG A 119 -22.95 29.03 20.51
N ALA A 120 -23.67 29.12 21.65
CA ALA A 120 -25.05 28.63 21.79
C ALA A 120 -26.06 29.40 20.93
N ASP A 121 -25.84 30.71 20.72
CA ASP A 121 -26.72 31.54 19.88
C ASP A 121 -26.61 31.12 18.41
N ALA A 122 -25.38 30.90 17.94
CA ALA A 122 -25.13 30.47 16.57
C ALA A 122 -25.61 29.02 16.34
N ALA A 123 -25.34 28.11 17.28
CA ALA A 123 -25.74 26.71 17.18
C ALA A 123 -27.26 26.50 17.26
N ALA A 124 -27.98 27.30 18.07
CA ALA A 124 -29.44 27.25 18.12
C ALA A 124 -30.07 27.75 16.82
N VAL A 125 -29.53 28.82 16.24
CA VAL A 125 -29.97 29.35 14.93
C VAL A 125 -29.65 28.38 13.80
N ASP A 126 -28.49 27.72 13.83
CA ASP A 126 -28.08 26.73 12.83
C ASP A 126 -28.92 25.45 12.91
N LEU A 127 -29.22 24.98 14.13
CA LEU A 127 -30.14 23.87 14.36
C LEU A 127 -31.55 24.21 13.86
N MET A 128 -32.02 25.43 14.14
CA MET A 128 -33.32 25.90 13.66
C MET A 128 -33.40 25.83 12.14
N LYS A 129 -32.43 26.43 11.44
CA LYS A 129 -32.36 26.41 9.97
C LYS A 129 -32.28 25.01 9.36
N LYS A 130 -31.70 24.04 10.08
CA LYS A 130 -31.51 22.68 9.58
C LYS A 130 -32.73 21.80 9.79
N VAL A 131 -33.51 22.03 10.84
CA VAL A 131 -34.61 21.15 11.24
C VAL A 131 -35.98 21.72 10.81
N ASP A 132 -36.13 23.04 10.82
CA ASP A 132 -37.29 23.78 10.30
C ASP A 132 -37.34 23.64 8.76
N SER A 133 -38.07 22.64 8.30
CA SER A 133 -38.09 22.21 6.89
C SER A 133 -39.09 23.02 6.07
N ASP A 134 -40.12 23.58 6.71
CA ASP A 134 -41.12 24.43 6.08
C ASP A 134 -40.82 25.94 6.22
N GLY A 135 -39.81 26.30 7.02
CA GLY A 135 -39.29 27.65 7.18
C GLY A 135 -40.22 28.56 7.99
N ASP A 136 -41.10 27.99 8.82
CA ASP A 136 -42.10 28.73 9.58
C ASP A 136 -41.54 29.40 10.85
N GLY A 137 -40.26 29.17 11.15
CA GLY A 137 -39.57 29.71 12.31
C GLY A 137 -39.93 28.99 13.61
N ARG A 138 -40.44 27.76 13.52
CA ARG A 138 -40.75 26.84 14.62
C ARG A 138 -40.34 25.41 14.20
N ILE A 139 -40.22 24.51 15.16
CA ILE A 139 -39.96 23.09 14.89
C ILE A 139 -41.15 22.26 15.37
N SER A 140 -41.89 21.68 14.44
CA SER A 140 -42.97 20.74 14.75
C SER A 140 -42.43 19.42 15.32
N PHE A 141 -43.29 18.61 15.95
CA PHE A 141 -42.88 17.28 16.44
C PHE A 141 -42.36 16.38 15.31
N ALA A 142 -42.93 16.50 14.10
CA ALA A 142 -42.49 15.71 12.94
C ALA A 142 -41.10 16.14 12.46
N GLU A 143 -40.82 17.43 12.44
CA GLU A 143 -39.49 17.97 12.12
C GLU A 143 -38.47 17.66 13.20
N PHE A 144 -38.86 17.76 14.47
CA PHE A 144 -38.03 17.35 15.61
C PHE A 144 -37.69 15.85 15.57
N GLU A 145 -38.67 15.00 15.26
CA GLU A 145 -38.50 13.55 15.11
C GLU A 145 -37.53 13.25 13.95
N SER A 146 -37.69 13.90 12.81
CA SER A 146 -36.81 13.76 11.64
C SER A 146 -35.39 14.28 11.91
N GLY A 147 -35.26 15.48 12.48
CA GLY A 147 -33.99 16.14 12.75
C GLY A 147 -33.18 15.46 13.85
N ILE A 148 -33.83 15.02 14.95
CA ILE A 148 -33.16 14.23 15.99
C ILE A 148 -32.83 12.83 15.52
N ALA A 149 -33.66 12.18 14.68
CA ALA A 149 -33.31 10.89 14.11
C ALA A 149 -32.02 10.96 13.27
N GLU A 150 -31.84 12.05 12.51
CA GLU A 150 -30.60 12.30 11.76
C GLU A 150 -29.41 12.58 12.68
N LEU A 151 -29.58 13.44 13.70
CA LEU A 151 -28.54 13.76 14.68
C LEU A 151 -28.11 12.55 15.53
N VAL A 152 -29.07 11.72 15.93
CA VAL A 152 -28.86 10.45 16.64
C VAL A 152 -28.19 9.43 15.73
N ALA A 153 -28.54 9.36 14.44
CA ALA A 153 -27.88 8.48 13.48
C ALA A 153 -26.40 8.87 13.28
N VAL A 154 -26.11 10.17 13.16
CA VAL A 154 -24.74 10.71 13.06
C VAL A 154 -23.93 10.41 14.33
N HIS A 155 -24.49 10.63 15.51
CA HIS A 155 -23.79 10.37 16.78
C HIS A 155 -23.63 8.87 17.08
N ARG A 156 -24.62 8.04 16.70
CA ARG A 156 -24.58 6.57 16.76
C ARG A 156 -23.49 6.01 15.86
N ALA A 157 -23.42 6.47 14.61
CA ALA A 157 -22.36 6.11 13.67
C ALA A 157 -20.99 6.47 14.24
N SER A 158 -20.83 7.72 14.70
CA SER A 158 -19.58 8.22 15.32
C SER A 158 -19.13 7.37 16.53
N TYR A 159 -20.07 6.99 17.41
CA TYR A 159 -19.77 6.21 18.62
C TYR A 159 -19.56 4.72 18.35
N GLN A 160 -20.35 4.11 17.44
CA GLN A 160 -20.17 2.71 17.03
C GLN A 160 -18.82 2.51 16.32
N LEU A 161 -18.35 3.49 15.57
CA LEU A 161 -17.04 3.47 14.91
C LEU A 161 -15.86 3.76 15.85
N ALA A 162 -16.05 4.60 16.87
CA ALA A 162 -15.05 4.78 17.92
C ALA A 162 -14.79 3.48 18.72
N MET A 163 -15.79 2.59 18.79
CA MET A 163 -15.69 1.27 19.45
C MET A 163 -15.32 0.12 18.49
N ALA A 164 -15.62 0.26 17.19
CA ALA A 164 -15.27 -0.70 16.15
C ALA A 164 -13.99 -0.27 15.42
N GLY A 165 -12.82 -0.59 16.00
CA GLY A 165 -11.51 -0.26 15.45
C GLY A 165 -11.17 -0.87 14.07
N SER A 166 -12.10 -1.55 13.40
CA SER A 166 -11.92 -2.23 12.11
C SER A 166 -12.49 -1.48 10.89
N ASP A 167 -13.54 -0.66 11.01
CA ASP A 167 -14.31 -0.14 9.86
C ASP A 167 -14.11 1.34 9.52
N LEU A 168 -13.29 2.08 10.28
CA LEU A 168 -12.85 3.42 9.87
C LEU A 168 -12.07 3.39 8.53
N ARG A 169 -11.41 2.26 8.23
CA ARG A 169 -10.51 2.09 7.08
C ARG A 169 -11.25 1.86 5.76
N SER A 170 -12.38 1.14 5.79
CA SER A 170 -13.24 0.95 4.62
C SER A 170 -13.91 2.27 4.24
N ALA A 171 -14.36 3.05 5.23
CA ALA A 171 -14.90 4.39 5.03
C ALA A 171 -13.87 5.36 4.42
N HIS A 172 -12.62 5.37 4.91
CA HIS A 172 -11.55 6.16 4.29
C HIS A 172 -11.30 5.77 2.83
N PHE A 173 -11.21 4.48 2.53
CA PHE A 173 -10.99 4.01 1.17
C PHE A 173 -12.18 4.34 0.26
N ALA A 174 -13.41 4.16 0.74
CA ALA A 174 -14.63 4.51 0.04
C ALA A 174 -14.66 6.01 -0.27
N ALA A 175 -14.37 6.86 0.71
CA ALA A 175 -14.26 8.29 0.53
C ALA A 175 -13.20 8.69 -0.52
N MET A 176 -11.98 8.15 -0.40
CA MET A 176 -10.90 8.45 -1.33
C MET A 176 -11.21 7.98 -2.76
N SER A 177 -11.86 6.82 -2.90
CA SER A 177 -12.32 6.33 -4.20
C SER A 177 -13.43 7.21 -4.79
N THR A 178 -14.23 7.85 -3.93
CA THR A 178 -15.33 8.73 -4.32
C THR A 178 -14.81 10.06 -4.87
N LEU A 179 -13.73 10.60 -4.30
CA LEU A 179 -13.12 11.85 -4.77
C LEU A 179 -12.54 11.75 -6.20
N ASN A 180 -12.24 10.52 -6.66
CA ASN A 180 -11.66 10.22 -7.98
C ASN A 180 -10.39 11.05 -8.27
N LEU A 181 -9.54 11.22 -7.25
CA LEU A 181 -8.28 11.96 -7.36
C LEU A 181 -7.16 11.02 -7.81
N SER A 182 -6.50 11.36 -8.91
CA SER A 182 -5.50 10.51 -9.56
C SER A 182 -4.07 10.99 -9.32
N THR A 183 -3.89 12.32 -9.18
CA THR A 183 -2.59 12.96 -8.98
C THR A 183 -2.51 13.79 -7.72
N PHE A 184 -3.66 14.15 -7.14
CA PHE A 184 -3.72 15.07 -6.00
C PHE A 184 -3.12 16.44 -6.34
N SER A 185 -3.23 16.85 -7.61
CA SER A 185 -2.88 18.21 -8.02
C SER A 185 -3.85 19.20 -7.41
N ASP A 186 -3.40 20.44 -7.19
CA ASP A 186 -4.26 21.50 -6.63
C ASP A 186 -5.51 21.73 -7.50
N GLN A 187 -5.39 21.56 -8.82
CA GLN A 187 -6.53 21.62 -9.76
C GLN A 187 -7.52 20.48 -9.52
N GLU A 188 -7.06 19.22 -9.45
CA GLU A 188 -7.94 18.07 -9.21
C GLU A 188 -8.67 18.18 -7.85
N ILE A 189 -7.96 18.62 -6.80
CA ILE A 189 -8.53 18.80 -5.47
C ILE A 189 -9.56 19.93 -5.49
N GLN A 190 -9.27 21.05 -6.17
CA GLN A 190 -10.21 22.15 -6.31
C GLN A 190 -11.45 21.77 -7.11
N ASP A 191 -11.29 21.00 -8.19
CA ASP A 191 -12.41 20.52 -8.98
C ASP A 191 -13.23 19.46 -8.23
N ALA A 192 -12.62 18.69 -7.33
CA ALA A 192 -13.35 17.80 -6.41
C ALA A 192 -14.15 18.60 -5.36
N PHE A 193 -13.56 19.66 -4.81
CA PHE A 193 -14.22 20.55 -3.86
C PHE A 193 -15.43 21.25 -4.49
N ARG A 194 -15.27 21.85 -5.69
CA ARG A 194 -16.39 22.48 -6.42
C ARG A 194 -17.49 21.51 -6.85
N ARG A 195 -17.21 20.21 -6.91
CA ARG A 195 -18.25 19.20 -7.16
C ARG A 195 -19.06 18.87 -5.90
N MET A 196 -18.50 19.18 -4.73
CA MET A 196 -19.15 18.99 -3.42
C MET A 196 -19.93 20.22 -3.00
N ASP A 197 -19.31 21.40 -3.12
CA ASP A 197 -19.91 22.72 -2.92
C ASP A 197 -20.94 22.98 -4.05
N GLN A 198 -22.20 22.61 -3.81
CA GLN A 198 -23.26 22.66 -4.82
C GLN A 198 -23.88 24.04 -4.92
N ASP A 199 -23.94 24.75 -3.79
CA ASP A 199 -24.52 26.10 -3.73
C ASP A 199 -23.49 27.21 -4.01
N GLY A 200 -22.20 26.87 -4.03
CA GLY A 200 -21.10 27.76 -4.38
C GLY A 200 -20.70 28.72 -3.27
N ASP A 201 -21.03 28.42 -2.01
CA ASP A 201 -20.76 29.28 -0.85
C ASP A 201 -19.29 29.24 -0.39
N GLY A 202 -18.48 28.34 -0.98
CA GLY A 202 -17.06 28.17 -0.69
C GLY A 202 -16.78 27.29 0.54
N ARG A 203 -17.79 26.62 1.07
CA ARG A 203 -17.75 25.63 2.14
C ARG A 203 -18.47 24.37 1.68
N VAL A 204 -18.30 23.28 2.42
CA VAL A 204 -19.06 22.04 2.17
C VAL A 204 -19.72 21.63 3.47
N ASP A 205 -21.05 21.52 3.47
CA ASP A 205 -21.80 21.07 4.63
C ASP A 205 -22.04 19.54 4.62
N PHE A 206 -22.65 19.04 5.71
CA PHE A 206 -22.97 17.62 5.85
C PHE A 206 -23.93 17.09 4.77
N SER A 207 -24.92 17.89 4.38
CA SER A 207 -25.94 17.54 3.39
C SER A 207 -25.33 17.43 2.00
N GLU A 208 -24.49 18.40 1.63
CA GLU A 208 -23.75 18.43 0.38
C GLU A 208 -22.78 17.26 0.26
N LEU A 209 -21.98 17.01 1.31
CA LEU A 209 -21.07 15.86 1.36
C LEU A 209 -21.85 14.54 1.26
N SER A 210 -22.99 14.43 1.96
CA SER A 210 -23.87 13.26 1.92
C SER A 210 -24.51 13.04 0.55
N ALA A 211 -24.91 14.12 -0.12
CA ALA A 211 -25.50 14.07 -1.45
C ALA A 211 -24.46 13.58 -2.48
N VAL A 212 -23.24 14.09 -2.42
CA VAL A 212 -22.15 13.67 -3.32
C VAL A 212 -21.75 12.22 -3.10
N LEU A 213 -21.61 11.78 -1.85
CA LEU A 213 -21.30 10.38 -1.54
C LEU A 213 -22.40 9.42 -2.02
N ARG A 214 -23.67 9.80 -1.88
CA ARG A 214 -24.82 9.04 -2.42
C ARG A 214 -24.81 8.98 -3.94
N HIS A 215 -24.52 10.09 -4.61
CA HIS A 215 -24.58 10.16 -6.07
C HIS A 215 -23.44 9.37 -6.72
N LEU A 216 -22.24 9.43 -6.15
CA LEU A 216 -21.06 8.74 -6.68
C LEU A 216 -21.02 7.26 -6.33
N ASN A 217 -21.70 6.84 -5.27
CA ASN A 217 -21.82 5.43 -4.91
C ASN A 217 -23.29 5.07 -4.66
N SER A 218 -24.06 5.03 -5.75
CA SER A 218 -25.50 4.70 -5.79
C SER A 218 -25.88 3.33 -5.21
N LYS A 219 -24.90 2.57 -4.72
CA LYS A 219 -25.04 1.24 -4.10
C LYS A 219 -24.80 1.22 -2.59
N LEU A 220 -24.35 2.33 -1.98
CA LEU A 220 -24.30 2.42 -0.52
C LEU A 220 -25.72 2.46 0.03
N ALA A 221 -25.99 1.62 1.04
CA ALA A 221 -27.22 1.76 1.81
C ALA A 221 -27.26 3.15 2.46
N HIS A 222 -28.45 3.73 2.61
CA HIS A 222 -28.61 5.09 3.13
C HIS A 222 -27.89 5.30 4.48
N GLU A 223 -27.97 4.29 5.36
CA GLU A 223 -27.32 4.27 6.67
C GLU A 223 -25.78 4.23 6.59
N GLU A 224 -25.21 3.51 5.62
CA GLU A 224 -23.76 3.39 5.40
C GLU A 224 -23.18 4.66 4.77
N SER A 225 -23.96 5.32 3.90
CA SER A 225 -23.60 6.62 3.33
C SER A 225 -23.53 7.70 4.41
N LEU A 226 -24.55 7.82 5.26
CA LEU A 226 -24.57 8.81 6.36
C LEU A 226 -23.43 8.58 7.35
N THR A 227 -23.13 7.31 7.65
CA THR A 227 -22.01 6.91 8.48
C THR A 227 -20.67 7.34 7.89
N THR A 228 -20.48 7.17 6.57
CA THR A 228 -19.27 7.59 5.86
C THR A 228 -19.15 9.11 5.79
N THR A 229 -20.26 9.82 5.57
CA THR A 229 -20.32 11.29 5.61
C THR A 229 -19.89 11.81 6.98
N ALA A 230 -20.46 11.28 8.06
CA ALA A 230 -20.13 11.71 9.42
C ALA A 230 -18.65 11.50 9.76
N LEU A 231 -18.08 10.39 9.32
CA LEU A 231 -16.64 10.11 9.47
C LEU A 231 -15.77 11.11 8.72
N LEU A 232 -16.11 11.40 7.46
CA LEU A 232 -15.36 12.37 6.67
C LEU A 232 -15.50 13.78 7.22
N MET A 233 -16.69 14.15 7.67
CA MET A 233 -16.90 15.43 8.32
C MET A 233 -15.98 15.56 9.53
N HIS A 234 -16.01 14.59 10.44
CA HIS A 234 -15.14 14.58 11.62
C HIS A 234 -13.64 14.63 11.30
N GLU A 235 -13.22 14.06 10.16
CA GLU A 235 -11.82 13.95 9.78
C GLU A 235 -11.31 15.16 8.97
N LEU A 236 -12.20 15.81 8.22
CA LEU A 236 -11.89 16.95 7.36
C LEU A 236 -12.12 18.28 8.07
N ASP A 237 -13.21 18.41 8.84
CA ASP A 237 -13.54 19.58 9.66
C ASP A 237 -12.64 19.63 10.89
N LYS A 238 -11.57 20.44 10.81
CA LYS A 238 -10.53 20.49 11.85
C LYS A 238 -10.88 21.46 12.94
N ASP A 239 -11.50 22.58 12.58
CA ASP A 239 -11.90 23.60 13.54
C ASP A 239 -13.26 23.31 14.21
N LYS A 240 -13.97 22.29 13.71
CA LYS A 240 -15.24 21.76 14.21
C LYS A 240 -16.36 22.78 14.09
N ASP A 241 -16.33 23.61 13.06
CA ASP A 241 -17.38 24.61 12.81
C ASP A 241 -18.62 24.03 12.11
N GLY A 242 -18.58 22.75 11.72
CA GLY A 242 -19.68 22.06 11.05
C GLY A 242 -19.69 22.28 9.54
N PHE A 243 -18.65 22.88 8.98
CA PHE A 243 -18.41 23.06 7.56
C PHE A 243 -16.99 22.57 7.20
N ILE A 244 -16.77 22.28 5.93
CA ILE A 244 -15.42 21.98 5.42
C ILE A 244 -15.00 23.09 4.49
N SER A 245 -14.03 23.90 4.92
CA SER A 245 -13.42 24.90 4.04
C SER A 245 -12.51 24.24 2.97
N PHE A 246 -12.20 24.95 1.88
CA PHE A 246 -11.28 24.43 0.86
C PHE A 246 -9.89 24.07 1.44
N GLU A 247 -9.39 24.84 2.41
CA GLU A 247 -8.08 24.58 3.01
C GLU A 247 -8.10 23.34 3.91
N GLU A 248 -9.18 23.13 4.65
CA GLU A 248 -9.42 21.91 5.42
C GLU A 248 -9.60 20.69 4.52
N PHE A 249 -10.39 20.82 3.45
CA PHE A 249 -10.55 19.77 2.45
C PHE A 249 -9.20 19.38 1.84
N ARG A 250 -8.42 20.36 1.36
CA ARG A 250 -7.10 20.11 0.76
C ARG A 250 -6.16 19.44 1.76
N SER A 251 -6.07 19.96 2.98
CA SER A 251 -5.18 19.43 4.01
C SER A 251 -5.60 18.03 4.47
N GLY A 252 -6.90 17.83 4.69
CA GLY A 252 -7.50 16.58 5.15
C GLY A 252 -7.38 15.47 4.12
N VAL A 253 -7.75 15.73 2.87
CA VAL A 253 -7.64 14.76 1.76
C VAL A 253 -6.18 14.39 1.49
N THR A 254 -5.26 15.36 1.52
CA THR A 254 -3.82 15.09 1.36
C THR A 254 -3.28 14.25 2.52
N SER A 255 -3.64 14.59 3.76
CA SER A 255 -3.25 13.83 4.96
C SER A 255 -3.77 12.38 4.89
N LEU A 256 -5.04 12.20 4.55
CA LEU A 256 -5.68 10.90 4.35
C LEU A 256 -4.97 10.07 3.28
N ALA A 257 -4.64 10.69 2.15
CA ALA A 257 -3.92 10.02 1.09
C ALA A 257 -2.48 9.64 1.47
N GLN A 258 -1.82 10.40 2.35
CA GLN A 258 -0.48 10.08 2.82
C GLN A 258 -0.44 8.98 3.89
N ARG A 259 -1.58 8.62 4.50
CA ARG A 259 -1.64 7.62 5.58
C ARG A 259 -1.06 6.29 5.14
N TYR A 260 -0.34 5.64 6.05
CA TYR A 260 0.32 4.37 5.79
C TYR A 260 -0.64 3.21 6.09
N ASP A 261 -0.87 2.32 5.12
CA ASP A 261 -1.69 1.11 5.35
C ASP A 261 -0.85 -0.04 5.93
N ASN A 262 -1.15 -0.40 7.18
CA ASN A 262 -0.46 -1.48 7.88
C ASN A 262 -0.66 -2.87 7.26
N ARG A 263 -1.62 -3.06 6.34
CA ARG A 263 -1.79 -4.32 5.58
C ARG A 263 -0.59 -4.63 4.67
N VAL A 264 0.28 -3.65 4.43
CA VAL A 264 1.57 -3.88 3.75
C VAL A 264 2.56 -4.66 4.62
N VAL A 265 2.45 -4.57 5.95
CA VAL A 265 3.41 -5.21 6.87
C VAL A 265 3.39 -6.75 6.73
N PRO A 266 2.23 -7.43 6.74
CA PRO A 266 2.18 -8.85 6.42
C PRO A 266 2.75 -9.21 5.04
N ILE A 267 2.54 -8.38 4.02
CA ILE A 267 3.10 -8.62 2.68
C ILE A 267 4.64 -8.54 2.74
N SER A 268 5.16 -7.52 3.42
CA SER A 268 6.61 -7.34 3.64
C SER A 268 7.23 -8.48 4.44
N ALA A 269 6.55 -9.00 5.47
CA ALA A 269 7.01 -10.16 6.24
C ALA A 269 7.06 -11.44 5.39
N ALA A 270 6.04 -11.70 4.56
CA ALA A 270 6.06 -12.80 3.61
C ALA A 270 7.21 -12.64 2.59
N MET A 271 7.42 -11.41 2.08
CA MET A 271 8.55 -11.10 1.20
C MET A 271 9.90 -11.30 1.90
N PHE A 272 10.03 -10.95 3.17
CA PHE A 272 11.26 -11.16 3.93
C PHE A 272 11.62 -12.64 4.05
N LEU A 273 10.66 -13.49 4.42
CA LEU A 273 10.83 -14.94 4.47
C LEU A 273 11.24 -15.50 3.09
N SER A 274 10.54 -15.07 2.03
CA SER A 274 10.91 -15.43 0.66
C SER A 274 12.33 -14.96 0.30
N GLY A 275 12.74 -13.78 0.73
CA GLY A 275 14.06 -13.22 0.50
C GLY A 275 15.17 -14.06 1.13
N ILE A 276 14.97 -14.51 2.38
CA ILE A 276 15.89 -15.44 3.06
C ILE A 276 15.99 -16.75 2.28
N SER A 277 14.86 -17.34 1.91
CA SER A 277 14.84 -18.61 1.16
C SER A 277 15.53 -18.51 -0.21
N VAL A 278 15.25 -17.46 -0.99
CA VAL A 278 15.93 -17.21 -2.27
C VAL A 278 17.43 -17.00 -2.05
N GLY A 279 17.79 -16.20 -1.04
CA GLY A 279 19.19 -15.91 -0.75
C GLY A 279 19.96 -17.16 -0.31
N ALA A 280 19.39 -17.98 0.57
CA ALA A 280 20.01 -19.23 1.03
C ALA A 280 20.20 -20.25 -0.10
N ALA A 281 19.29 -20.26 -1.07
CA ALA A 281 19.41 -21.11 -2.25
C ALA A 281 20.48 -20.61 -3.26
N THR A 282 20.84 -19.33 -3.21
CA THR A 282 21.75 -18.70 -4.18
C THR A 282 23.13 -19.40 -4.26
N PRO A 283 23.87 -19.62 -3.16
CA PRO A 283 25.13 -20.37 -3.20
C PRO A 283 24.94 -21.87 -3.38
N ALA A 284 23.75 -22.42 -3.08
CA ALA A 284 23.51 -23.85 -3.19
C ALA A 284 23.37 -24.30 -4.65
N PHE A 285 22.78 -23.48 -5.53
CA PHE A 285 22.59 -23.87 -6.94
C PHE A 285 23.89 -24.14 -7.71
N PRO A 286 24.93 -23.28 -7.63
CA PRO A 286 26.20 -23.55 -8.29
C PRO A 286 26.90 -24.79 -7.73
N VAL A 287 26.91 -24.96 -6.41
CA VAL A 287 27.52 -26.13 -5.76
C VAL A 287 26.83 -27.42 -6.25
N LEU A 288 25.50 -27.43 -6.29
CA LEU A 288 24.75 -28.57 -6.82
C LEU A 288 25.06 -28.82 -8.31
N GLY A 289 25.26 -27.76 -9.10
CA GLY A 289 25.70 -27.87 -10.48
C GLY A 289 27.06 -28.55 -10.62
N THR A 290 28.00 -28.25 -9.72
CA THR A 290 29.30 -28.93 -9.68
C THR A 290 29.22 -30.38 -9.18
N GLU A 291 28.37 -30.66 -8.19
CA GLU A 291 28.10 -32.02 -7.68
C GLU A 291 27.46 -32.92 -8.74
N LEU A 292 26.60 -32.34 -9.59
CA LEU A 292 25.99 -33.01 -10.74
C LEU A 292 26.91 -33.08 -11.97
N HIS A 293 28.14 -32.58 -11.87
CA HIS A 293 29.13 -32.52 -12.96
C HIS A 293 28.59 -31.84 -14.23
N LEU A 294 27.81 -30.77 -14.06
CA LEU A 294 27.23 -30.06 -15.19
C LEU A 294 28.29 -29.23 -15.91
N SER A 295 28.26 -29.26 -17.24
CA SER A 295 29.02 -28.30 -18.05
C SER A 295 28.47 -26.88 -17.89
N GLU A 296 29.29 -25.87 -18.22
CA GLU A 296 28.87 -24.46 -18.19
C GLU A 296 27.60 -24.23 -19.05
N ALA A 297 27.49 -24.92 -20.19
CA ALA A 297 26.30 -24.91 -21.04
C ALA A 297 25.08 -25.52 -20.34
N GLN A 298 25.23 -26.69 -19.71
CA GLN A 298 24.15 -27.36 -18.98
C GLN A 298 23.65 -26.53 -17.79
N PHE A 299 24.57 -25.88 -17.08
CA PHE A 299 24.22 -24.94 -16.01
C PHE A 299 23.51 -23.69 -16.58
N GLY A 300 23.99 -23.16 -17.70
CA GLY A 300 23.32 -22.09 -18.45
C GLY A 300 21.88 -22.43 -18.82
N TYR A 301 21.65 -23.61 -19.41
CA TYR A 301 20.30 -24.11 -19.75
C TYR A 301 19.38 -24.21 -18.53
N THR A 302 19.93 -24.62 -17.39
CA THR A 302 19.21 -24.72 -16.13
C THR A 302 18.74 -23.35 -15.62
N VAL A 303 19.61 -22.33 -15.67
CA VAL A 303 19.24 -20.95 -15.30
C VAL A 303 18.23 -20.38 -16.30
N SER A 304 18.38 -20.69 -17.58
CA SER A 304 17.46 -20.27 -18.64
C SER A 304 16.07 -20.88 -18.54
N ALA A 305 15.94 -22.11 -18.04
CA ALA A 305 14.63 -22.74 -17.81
C ALA A 305 13.77 -21.92 -16.83
N MET A 306 14.39 -21.31 -15.82
CA MET A 306 13.72 -20.36 -14.93
C MET A 306 13.33 -19.07 -15.66
N GLY A 307 14.23 -18.50 -16.47
CA GLY A 307 13.93 -17.30 -17.27
C GLY A 307 12.79 -17.50 -18.27
N LEU A 308 12.70 -18.69 -18.87
CA LEU A 308 11.60 -19.07 -19.74
C LEU A 308 10.28 -19.10 -18.96
N SER A 309 10.23 -19.83 -17.85
CA SER A 309 8.99 -19.93 -17.08
C SER A 309 8.58 -18.61 -16.41
N THR A 310 9.50 -17.75 -16.00
CA THR A 310 9.17 -16.39 -15.51
C THR A 310 8.56 -15.53 -16.62
N THR A 311 9.09 -15.62 -17.84
CA THR A 311 8.57 -14.90 -19.00
C THR A 311 7.13 -15.34 -19.31
N LEU A 312 6.88 -16.65 -19.43
CA LEU A 312 5.52 -17.16 -19.68
C LEU A 312 4.58 -16.84 -18.52
N SER A 313 5.05 -17.03 -17.29
CA SER A 313 4.24 -16.86 -16.10
C SER A 313 3.92 -15.40 -15.82
N SER A 314 4.75 -14.42 -16.19
CA SER A 314 4.45 -12.99 -15.95
C SER A 314 3.22 -12.52 -16.73
N LEU A 315 3.08 -12.96 -17.98
CA LEU A 315 1.90 -12.70 -18.80
C LEU A 315 0.65 -13.34 -18.18
N LEU A 316 0.76 -14.60 -17.76
CA LEU A 316 -0.34 -15.33 -17.13
C LEU A 316 -0.72 -14.75 -15.77
N SER A 317 0.27 -14.44 -14.93
CA SER A 317 0.08 -13.94 -13.57
C SER A 317 -0.63 -12.60 -13.57
N ALA A 318 -0.33 -11.71 -14.53
CA ALA A 318 -1.03 -10.44 -14.67
C ALA A 318 -2.54 -10.65 -14.83
N VAL A 319 -2.95 -11.60 -15.68
CA VAL A 319 -4.36 -11.94 -15.92
C VAL A 319 -4.97 -12.71 -14.75
N LEU A 320 -4.24 -13.66 -14.18
CA LEU A 320 -4.72 -14.49 -13.07
C LEU A 320 -4.97 -13.66 -11.80
N VAL A 321 -4.14 -12.63 -11.56
CA VAL A 321 -4.30 -11.72 -10.43
C VAL A 321 -5.61 -10.94 -10.52
N ASP A 322 -6.02 -10.54 -11.73
CA ASP A 322 -7.29 -9.86 -11.96
C ASP A 322 -8.51 -10.78 -11.91
N ARG A 323 -8.32 -12.06 -12.26
CA ARG A 323 -9.40 -13.04 -12.23
C ARG A 323 -9.66 -13.64 -10.84
N TYR A 324 -8.60 -14.06 -10.15
CA TYR A 324 -8.70 -14.89 -8.95
C TYR A 324 -8.46 -14.13 -7.64
N GLY A 325 -7.94 -12.91 -7.69
CA GLY A 325 -7.55 -12.16 -6.50
C GLY A 325 -6.04 -12.08 -6.31
N ARG A 326 -5.60 -11.17 -5.45
CA ARG A 326 -4.18 -10.93 -5.22
C ARG A 326 -3.57 -11.99 -4.30
N LYS A 327 -4.32 -12.37 -3.25
CA LYS A 327 -3.86 -13.33 -2.24
C LYS A 327 -3.66 -14.74 -2.82
N PRO A 328 -4.61 -15.34 -3.57
CA PRO A 328 -4.44 -16.69 -4.10
C PRO A 328 -3.26 -16.82 -5.07
N VAL A 329 -3.03 -15.82 -5.92
CA VAL A 329 -1.91 -15.86 -6.87
C VAL A 329 -0.57 -15.70 -6.16
N LEU A 330 -0.49 -14.81 -5.16
CA LEU A 330 0.70 -14.69 -4.31
C LEU A 330 1.03 -16.03 -3.63
N GLN A 331 0.03 -16.69 -3.05
CA GLN A 331 0.18 -17.98 -2.37
C GLN A 331 0.59 -19.10 -3.31
N ALA A 332 -0.04 -19.18 -4.49
CA ALA A 332 0.36 -20.11 -5.53
C ALA A 332 1.83 -19.91 -5.90
N GLY A 333 2.27 -18.64 -6.01
CA GLY A 333 3.66 -18.29 -6.24
C GLY A 333 4.62 -18.86 -5.19
N LEU A 334 4.31 -18.69 -3.91
CA LEU A 334 5.10 -19.25 -2.80
C LEU A 334 5.17 -20.77 -2.85
N VAL A 335 4.04 -21.44 -3.13
CA VAL A 335 3.97 -22.90 -3.22
C VAL A 335 4.80 -23.43 -4.39
N PHE A 336 4.64 -22.87 -5.60
CA PHE A 336 5.44 -23.26 -6.76
C PHE A 336 6.94 -23.04 -6.53
N GLN A 337 7.30 -21.94 -5.85
CA GLN A 337 8.70 -21.67 -5.54
C GLN A 337 9.26 -22.71 -4.55
N GLY A 338 8.52 -23.03 -3.47
CA GLY A 338 8.88 -24.08 -2.52
C GLY A 338 8.99 -25.46 -3.17
N MET A 339 8.03 -25.83 -4.02
CA MET A 339 8.05 -27.09 -4.77
C MET A 339 9.29 -27.19 -5.67
N GLY A 340 9.62 -26.12 -6.40
CA GLY A 340 10.83 -26.09 -7.22
C GLY A 340 12.12 -26.20 -6.39
N MET A 341 12.16 -25.66 -5.17
CA MET A 341 13.30 -25.82 -4.27
C MET A 341 13.45 -27.27 -3.77
N VAL A 342 12.34 -27.92 -3.39
CA VAL A 342 12.36 -29.35 -3.00
C VAL A 342 12.80 -30.23 -4.17
N ALA A 343 12.19 -30.03 -5.34
CA ALA A 343 12.54 -30.78 -6.55
C ALA A 343 14.00 -30.56 -6.97
N GLY A 344 14.52 -29.33 -6.80
CA GLY A 344 15.90 -29.00 -7.12
C GLY A 344 16.90 -29.61 -6.14
N GLY A 345 16.57 -29.64 -4.85
CA GLY A 345 17.38 -30.35 -3.86
C GLY A 345 17.38 -31.86 -4.08
N ALA A 346 16.25 -32.44 -4.46
CA ALA A 346 16.14 -33.88 -4.77
C ALA A 346 16.67 -34.26 -6.16
N ALA A 347 17.17 -33.31 -6.95
CA ALA A 347 17.63 -33.58 -8.30
C ALA A 347 18.95 -34.37 -8.29
N GLY A 348 18.92 -35.59 -8.83
CA GLY A 348 20.12 -36.43 -9.02
C GLY A 348 20.72 -36.37 -10.42
N SER A 349 20.16 -35.56 -11.32
CA SER A 349 20.64 -35.41 -12.70
C SER A 349 20.18 -34.08 -13.31
N LEU A 350 20.64 -33.78 -14.53
CA LEU A 350 20.34 -32.53 -15.24
C LEU A 350 18.83 -32.31 -15.44
N GLU A 351 18.09 -33.31 -15.92
CA GLU A 351 16.69 -33.11 -16.33
C GLU A 351 15.76 -32.74 -15.15
N PRO A 352 15.78 -33.45 -13.99
CA PRO A 352 15.03 -33.04 -12.81
C PRO A 352 15.47 -31.67 -12.29
N PHE A 353 16.75 -31.33 -12.40
CA PHE A 353 17.25 -30.04 -11.97
C PHE A 353 16.71 -28.89 -12.84
N VAL A 354 16.72 -29.06 -14.17
CA VAL A 354 16.10 -28.14 -15.13
C VAL A 354 14.59 -28.01 -14.88
N ALA A 355 13.88 -29.13 -14.70
CA ALA A 355 12.45 -29.13 -14.41
C ALA A 355 12.13 -28.36 -13.11
N SER A 356 12.96 -28.54 -12.07
CA SER A 356 12.80 -27.83 -10.80
C SER A 356 12.87 -26.30 -10.95
N LYS A 357 13.81 -25.82 -11.78
CA LYS A 357 13.99 -24.38 -12.09
C LYS A 357 12.84 -23.82 -12.89
N PHE A 358 12.33 -24.61 -13.84
CA PHE A 358 11.15 -24.26 -14.60
C PHE A 358 9.95 -24.04 -13.65
N VAL A 359 9.72 -24.96 -12.70
CA VAL A 359 8.67 -24.82 -11.68
C VAL A 359 8.91 -23.59 -10.78
N SER A 360 10.14 -23.36 -10.30
CA SER A 360 10.46 -22.19 -9.49
C SER A 360 10.18 -20.85 -10.20
N GLY A 361 10.38 -20.76 -11.51
CA GLY A 361 10.15 -19.51 -12.24
C GLY A 361 8.66 -19.11 -12.34
N PHE A 362 7.74 -20.08 -12.38
CA PHE A 362 6.30 -19.78 -12.18
C PHE A 362 6.05 -19.15 -10.81
N GLY A 363 6.71 -19.69 -9.78
CA GLY A 363 6.66 -19.19 -8.42
C GLY A 363 7.11 -17.74 -8.29
N VAL A 364 8.30 -17.43 -8.82
CA VAL A 364 8.91 -16.08 -8.79
C VAL A 364 7.98 -15.04 -9.40
N SER A 365 7.40 -15.33 -10.58
CA SER A 365 6.57 -14.38 -11.30
C SER A 365 5.22 -14.12 -10.62
N SER A 366 4.55 -15.18 -10.17
CA SER A 366 3.26 -15.09 -9.45
C SER A 366 3.42 -14.37 -8.12
N LEU A 367 4.50 -14.66 -7.38
CA LEU A 367 4.83 -14.00 -6.11
C LEU A 367 5.05 -12.49 -6.30
N SER A 368 5.87 -12.13 -7.29
CA SER A 368 6.21 -10.73 -7.59
C SER A 368 4.98 -9.95 -8.07
N THR A 369 4.18 -10.53 -8.97
CA THR A 369 2.98 -9.87 -9.51
C THR A 369 1.92 -9.71 -8.42
N GLY A 370 1.62 -10.78 -7.67
CA GLY A 370 0.62 -10.75 -6.60
C GLY A 370 0.96 -9.76 -5.49
N SER A 371 2.22 -9.72 -5.05
CA SER A 371 2.67 -8.77 -4.00
C SER A 371 2.65 -7.32 -4.49
N THR A 372 3.16 -7.05 -5.70
CA THR A 372 3.21 -5.70 -6.27
C THR A 372 1.80 -5.14 -6.49
N VAL A 373 0.88 -5.94 -7.04
CA VAL A 373 -0.49 -5.48 -7.25
C VAL A 373 -1.22 -5.32 -5.93
N ALA A 374 -1.02 -6.23 -4.95
CA ALA A 374 -1.62 -6.08 -3.63
C ALA A 374 -1.20 -4.78 -2.93
N VAL A 375 0.10 -4.43 -2.95
CA VAL A 375 0.57 -3.17 -2.36
C VAL A 375 0.11 -1.96 -3.17
N ALA A 376 -0.04 -2.10 -4.49
CA ALA A 376 -0.56 -1.04 -5.33
C ALA A 376 -2.02 -0.71 -5.00
N ASP A 377 -2.85 -1.73 -4.80
CA ASP A 377 -4.26 -1.60 -4.40
C ASP A 377 -4.41 -0.93 -3.01
N LEU A 378 -3.43 -1.09 -2.13
CA LEU A 378 -3.40 -0.46 -0.81
C LEU A 378 -2.87 0.99 -0.85
N SER A 379 -2.21 1.38 -1.94
CA SER A 379 -1.49 2.65 -2.03
C SER A 379 -2.24 3.74 -2.78
N THR A 380 -1.98 4.98 -2.39
CA THR A 380 -2.33 6.20 -3.11
C THR A 380 -1.11 6.74 -3.86
N PRO A 381 -1.28 7.60 -4.86
CA PRO A 381 -0.18 8.30 -5.54
C PRO A 381 0.84 8.94 -4.59
N LEU A 382 0.39 9.47 -3.44
CA LEU A 382 1.24 10.20 -2.48
C LEU A 382 2.04 9.29 -1.54
N ASN A 383 1.56 8.07 -1.24
CA ASN A 383 2.23 7.15 -0.32
C ASN A 383 2.82 5.89 -1.02
N ARG A 384 2.56 5.71 -2.33
CA ARG A 384 2.93 4.52 -3.11
C ARG A 384 4.41 4.16 -3.01
N ALA A 385 5.29 5.14 -3.16
CA ALA A 385 6.73 4.91 -3.06
C ALA A 385 7.11 4.32 -1.68
N ARG A 386 6.58 4.88 -0.59
CA ARG A 386 6.83 4.42 0.78
C ARG A 386 6.27 3.04 1.07
N MET A 387 5.09 2.72 0.53
CA MET A 387 4.47 1.40 0.67
C MET A 387 5.23 0.34 -0.13
N MET A 388 5.58 0.64 -1.38
CA MET A 388 6.42 -0.23 -2.22
C MET A 388 7.81 -0.44 -1.61
N ALA A 389 8.41 0.61 -1.04
CA ALA A 389 9.69 0.52 -0.36
C ALA A 389 9.64 -0.44 0.83
N THR A 390 8.53 -0.49 1.57
CA THR A 390 8.40 -1.42 2.70
C THR A 390 8.32 -2.87 2.24
N MET A 391 7.58 -3.14 1.15
CA MET A 391 7.52 -4.48 0.54
C MET A 391 8.90 -4.93 0.03
N HIS A 392 9.55 -4.10 -0.79
CA HIS A 392 10.86 -4.42 -1.34
C HIS A 392 11.96 -4.46 -0.27
N GLY A 393 11.85 -3.63 0.77
CA GLY A 393 12.75 -3.61 1.91
C GLY A 393 12.75 -4.93 2.67
N GLY A 394 11.58 -5.53 2.88
CA GLY A 394 11.46 -6.89 3.45
C GLY A 394 12.19 -7.93 2.59
N PHE A 395 11.86 -8.02 1.29
CA PHE A 395 12.53 -8.96 0.38
C PHE A 395 14.05 -8.77 0.34
N SER A 396 14.48 -7.51 0.30
CA SER A 396 15.87 -7.09 0.24
C SER A 396 16.66 -7.48 1.49
N ALA A 397 16.12 -7.21 2.67
CA ALA A 397 16.74 -7.60 3.93
C ALA A 397 16.93 -9.13 4.00
N GLY A 398 15.93 -9.90 3.56
CA GLY A 398 16.05 -11.35 3.44
C GLY A 398 17.16 -11.78 2.48
N LYS A 399 17.24 -11.16 1.29
CA LYS A 399 18.28 -11.47 0.29
C LYS A 399 19.70 -11.09 0.71
N VAL A 400 19.88 -10.14 1.62
CA VAL A 400 21.21 -9.81 2.18
C VAL A 400 21.66 -10.90 3.15
N LEU A 401 20.76 -11.36 4.01
CA LEU A 401 21.06 -12.38 5.02
C LEU A 401 21.13 -13.79 4.44
N GLY A 402 20.32 -14.08 3.42
CA GLY A 402 20.11 -15.41 2.89
C GLY A 402 21.40 -16.11 2.41
N PRO A 403 22.24 -15.52 1.54
CA PRO A 403 23.43 -16.21 1.03
C PRO A 403 24.45 -16.56 2.12
N ALA A 404 24.59 -15.73 3.17
CA ALA A 404 25.42 -16.04 4.32
C ALA A 404 24.86 -17.25 5.10
N ILE A 405 23.55 -17.28 5.34
CA ILE A 405 22.87 -18.43 5.97
C ILE A 405 23.02 -19.68 5.10
N GLY A 406 22.79 -19.58 3.78
CA GLY A 406 22.91 -20.66 2.82
C GLY A 406 24.31 -21.24 2.73
N GLY A 407 25.33 -20.37 2.67
CA GLY A 407 26.74 -20.77 2.65
C GLY A 407 27.13 -21.63 3.85
N VAL A 408 26.69 -21.24 5.05
CA VAL A 408 26.91 -22.02 6.29
C VAL A 408 26.13 -23.34 6.27
N LEU A 409 24.85 -23.31 5.86
CA LEU A 409 24.02 -24.52 5.78
C LEU A 409 24.60 -25.55 4.79
N ILE A 410 25.16 -25.11 3.65
CA ILE A 410 25.81 -26.02 2.70
C ILE A 410 26.95 -26.78 3.37
N GLY A 411 27.74 -26.11 4.22
CA GLY A 411 28.82 -26.75 4.97
C GLY A 411 28.35 -27.78 6.01
N TRP A 412 27.12 -27.66 6.52
CA TRP A 412 26.59 -28.55 7.57
C TRP A 412 25.74 -29.70 7.03
N ILE A 413 24.83 -29.39 6.11
CA ILE A 413 23.81 -30.32 5.63
C ILE A 413 23.96 -30.64 4.13
N GLY A 414 24.89 -29.99 3.43
CA GLY A 414 25.09 -30.14 1.98
C GLY A 414 24.19 -29.23 1.14
N ALA A 415 24.51 -29.06 -0.15
CA ALA A 415 23.78 -28.17 -1.05
C ALA A 415 22.34 -28.63 -1.32
N SER A 416 22.15 -29.93 -1.55
CA SER A 416 20.83 -30.55 -1.76
C SER A 416 19.87 -30.29 -0.60
N ASN A 417 20.28 -30.61 0.62
CA ASN A 417 19.45 -30.40 1.81
C ASN A 417 19.27 -28.92 2.14
N THR A 418 20.20 -28.05 1.76
CA THR A 418 20.04 -26.59 1.91
C THR A 418 18.90 -26.06 1.03
N LEU A 419 18.76 -26.55 -0.21
CA LEU A 419 17.62 -26.20 -1.07
C LEU A 419 16.29 -26.70 -0.47
N ILE A 420 16.25 -27.94 0.03
CA ILE A 420 15.07 -28.49 0.68
C ILE A 420 14.73 -27.68 1.95
N ALA A 421 15.72 -27.33 2.76
CA ALA A 421 15.53 -26.50 3.95
C ALA A 421 15.04 -25.10 3.59
N ALA A 422 15.55 -24.48 2.52
CA ALA A 422 15.07 -23.19 2.04
C ALA A 422 13.58 -23.22 1.63
N SER A 423 13.07 -24.38 1.19
CA SER A 423 11.64 -24.55 0.86
C SER A 423 10.72 -24.35 2.07
N SER A 424 11.19 -24.67 3.28
CA SER A 424 10.43 -24.46 4.52
C SER A 424 10.11 -22.99 4.76
N GLY A 425 10.98 -22.06 4.34
CA GLY A 425 10.73 -20.62 4.43
C GLY A 425 9.63 -20.16 3.47
N PHE A 426 9.52 -20.74 2.26
CA PHE A 426 8.39 -20.47 1.36
C PHE A 426 7.09 -21.06 1.88
N LEU A 427 7.13 -22.26 2.47
CA LEU A 427 5.97 -22.86 3.11
C LEU A 427 5.52 -22.04 4.32
N ALA A 428 6.45 -21.57 5.15
CA ALA A 428 6.19 -20.67 6.26
C ALA A 428 5.59 -19.35 5.79
N ALA A 429 6.11 -18.75 4.72
CA ALA A 429 5.55 -17.55 4.11
C ALA A 429 4.13 -17.80 3.58
N ALA A 430 3.88 -18.96 2.96
CA ALA A 430 2.56 -19.33 2.44
C ALA A 430 1.56 -19.49 3.59
N MET A 431 1.91 -20.23 4.64
CA MET A 431 1.10 -20.38 5.85
C MET A 431 0.84 -19.02 6.51
N TYR A 432 1.88 -18.22 6.71
CA TYR A 432 1.75 -16.88 7.28
C TYR A 432 0.79 -16.00 6.47
N SER A 433 0.92 -15.98 5.15
CA SER A 433 0.02 -15.23 4.27
C SER A 433 -1.43 -15.74 4.33
N SER A 434 -1.66 -17.03 4.59
CA SER A 434 -3.02 -17.56 4.73
C SER A 434 -3.76 -16.96 5.93
N PHE A 435 -3.06 -16.74 7.04
CA PHE A 435 -3.65 -16.20 8.27
C PHE A 435 -3.65 -14.67 8.33
N TYR A 436 -2.59 -14.02 7.84
CA TYR A 436 -2.38 -12.59 8.07
C TYR A 436 -2.61 -11.69 6.85
N LEU A 437 -2.60 -12.24 5.62
CA LEU A 437 -2.98 -11.46 4.43
C LEU A 437 -4.50 -11.51 4.24
N ALA A 438 -5.13 -10.35 4.19
CA ALA A 438 -6.48 -10.20 3.66
C ALA A 438 -6.42 -10.06 2.13
N GLU A 439 -7.49 -10.46 1.43
CA GLU A 439 -7.63 -10.15 0.01
C GLU A 439 -7.74 -8.63 -0.17
N THR A 440 -6.92 -8.07 -1.07
CA THR A 440 -6.83 -6.62 -1.30
C THR A 440 -7.60 -6.17 -2.54
N MET A 441 -8.04 -7.11 -3.38
CA MET A 441 -8.81 -6.79 -4.59
C MET A 441 -10.07 -5.98 -4.24
N PRO A 442 -10.25 -4.79 -4.85
CA PRO A 442 -11.46 -3.99 -4.71
C PRO A 442 -12.72 -4.75 -5.18
N GLN A 443 -13.83 -4.59 -4.45
CA GLN A 443 -15.09 -5.26 -4.79
C GLN A 443 -15.67 -4.83 -6.16
N SER A 444 -15.34 -3.62 -6.63
CA SER A 444 -15.71 -3.13 -7.97
C SER A 444 -15.09 -3.99 -9.07
N LEU A 445 -13.79 -4.28 -8.98
CA LEU A 445 -13.06 -5.12 -9.93
C LEU A 445 -13.51 -6.58 -9.89
N LYS A 446 -13.91 -7.07 -8.71
CA LYS A 446 -14.43 -8.44 -8.53
C LYS A 446 -15.73 -8.71 -9.31
N LYS A 447 -16.55 -7.67 -9.57
CA LYS A 447 -17.79 -7.77 -10.38
C LYS A 447 -17.53 -7.63 -11.88
N THR A 448 -16.50 -6.88 -12.28
CA THR A 448 -16.09 -6.77 -13.70
C THR A 448 -15.36 -8.02 -14.16
N SER A 449 -14.53 -8.65 -13.32
CA SER A 449 -13.84 -9.90 -13.66
C SER A 449 -14.79 -11.11 -13.81
N SER A 450 -15.99 -11.04 -13.23
CA SER A 450 -17.04 -12.07 -13.42
C SER A 450 -17.75 -11.96 -14.78
N GLN A 451 -17.59 -10.86 -15.53
CA GLN A 451 -18.03 -10.76 -16.92
C GLN A 451 -17.00 -11.40 -17.87
N SER A 452 -17.01 -12.73 -17.91
CA SER A 452 -16.83 -13.64 -19.06
C SER A 452 -15.70 -13.44 -20.10
N SER A 453 -14.76 -12.50 -20.00
CA SER A 453 -13.64 -12.49 -20.94
C SER A 453 -12.71 -13.68 -20.67
N SER A 454 -12.47 -14.50 -21.69
CA SER A 454 -11.55 -15.63 -21.59
C SER A 454 -10.15 -15.13 -21.28
N VAL A 455 -9.35 -15.90 -20.53
CA VAL A 455 -7.91 -15.60 -20.29
C VAL A 455 -7.19 -15.38 -21.62
N GLN A 456 -7.57 -16.12 -22.66
CA GLN A 456 -7.03 -15.96 -24.01
C GLN A 456 -7.32 -14.57 -24.61
N GLU A 457 -8.51 -14.03 -24.33
CA GLU A 457 -8.97 -12.75 -24.86
C GLU A 457 -8.29 -11.59 -24.14
N MET A 458 -8.13 -11.69 -22.81
CA MET A 458 -7.35 -10.74 -22.02
C MET A 458 -5.87 -10.70 -22.48
N LEU A 459 -5.27 -11.86 -22.74
CA LEU A 459 -3.91 -11.94 -23.28
C LEU A 459 -3.81 -11.31 -24.69
N ARG A 460 -4.78 -11.58 -25.57
CA ARG A 460 -4.81 -10.98 -26.92
C ARG A 460 -4.91 -9.45 -26.86
N GLN A 461 -5.74 -8.92 -25.98
CA GLN A 461 -5.88 -7.46 -25.77
C GLN A 461 -4.59 -6.85 -25.22
N MET A 462 -3.91 -7.54 -24.30
CA MET A 462 -2.64 -7.05 -23.77
C MET A 462 -1.57 -6.97 -24.87
N ILE A 463 -1.43 -8.03 -25.68
CA ILE A 463 -0.43 -8.11 -26.75
C ILE A 463 -0.73 -7.12 -27.89
N SER A 464 -2.01 -6.89 -28.21
CA SER A 464 -2.37 -5.96 -29.29
C SER A 464 -1.95 -4.52 -28.98
N GLN A 465 -2.03 -4.11 -27.71
CA GLN A 465 -1.63 -2.79 -27.25
C GLN A 465 -0.10 -2.58 -27.31
N TRP A 466 0.70 -3.63 -27.17
CA TRP A 466 2.17 -3.56 -27.29
C TRP A 466 2.64 -3.16 -28.69
N ARG A 467 1.85 -3.41 -29.74
CA ARG A 467 2.25 -3.11 -31.12
C ARG A 467 2.61 -1.63 -31.30
N SER A 468 1.86 -0.73 -30.66
CA SER A 468 2.10 0.72 -30.72
C SER A 468 3.35 1.16 -29.95
N LEU A 469 3.69 0.47 -28.87
CA LEU A 469 4.84 0.79 -28.01
C LEU A 469 6.16 0.28 -28.61
N ILE A 470 6.15 -0.88 -29.25
CA ILE A 470 7.33 -1.48 -29.90
C ILE A 470 7.80 -0.65 -31.11
N THR A 471 6.88 0.09 -31.74
CA THR A 471 7.20 0.94 -32.89
C THR A 471 7.90 2.24 -32.52
N ASP A 472 7.84 2.67 -31.25
CA ASP A 472 8.57 3.85 -30.79
C ASP A 472 10.08 3.56 -30.72
N GLY A 473 10.87 4.37 -31.43
CA GLY A 473 12.32 4.19 -31.52
C GLY A 473 13.05 4.30 -30.18
N LYS A 474 12.59 5.19 -29.29
CA LYS A 474 13.19 5.38 -27.96
C LYS A 474 12.89 4.21 -27.05
N LEU A 475 11.63 3.74 -27.05
CA LEU A 475 11.23 2.57 -26.25
C LEU A 475 11.89 1.29 -26.74
N LYS A 476 12.02 1.11 -28.07
CA LYS A 476 12.73 -0.05 -28.65
C LYS A 476 14.19 -0.10 -28.20
N MET A 477 14.86 1.05 -28.17
CA MET A 477 16.25 1.15 -27.69
C MET A 477 16.34 0.82 -26.20
N LEU A 478 15.41 1.34 -25.39
CA LEU A 478 15.32 1.05 -23.97
C LEU A 478 15.11 -0.46 -23.70
N MET A 479 14.18 -1.09 -24.42
CA MET A 479 13.92 -2.53 -24.32
C MET A 479 15.16 -3.36 -24.67
N LEU A 480 15.89 -2.96 -25.73
CA LEU A 480 17.12 -3.63 -26.13
C LEU A 480 18.20 -3.50 -25.05
N LEU A 481 18.43 -2.30 -24.51
CA LEU A 481 19.39 -2.07 -23.42
C LEU A 481 19.03 -2.88 -22.17
N ASN A 482 17.75 -2.92 -21.81
CA ASN A 482 17.28 -3.70 -20.67
C ASN A 482 17.49 -5.21 -20.88
N ALA A 483 17.11 -5.72 -22.06
CA ALA A 483 17.26 -7.14 -22.41
C ALA A 483 18.74 -7.56 -22.45
N VAL A 484 19.61 -6.79 -23.09
CA VAL A 484 21.06 -7.08 -23.16
C VAL A 484 21.71 -6.97 -21.79
N GLY A 485 21.34 -5.97 -20.98
CA GLY A 485 21.86 -5.82 -19.62
C GLY A 485 21.47 -6.97 -18.70
N LEU A 486 20.21 -7.44 -18.77
CA LEU A 486 19.74 -8.60 -18.02
C LEU A 486 20.33 -9.92 -18.56
N ALA A 487 20.52 -10.04 -19.87
CA ALA A 487 21.22 -11.18 -20.47
C ALA A 487 22.66 -11.29 -19.97
N ALA A 488 23.39 -10.17 -19.99
CA ALA A 488 24.77 -10.12 -19.51
C ALA A 488 24.87 -10.45 -18.02
N HIS A 489 23.90 -9.97 -17.21
CA HIS A 489 23.83 -10.29 -15.80
C HIS A 489 23.49 -11.76 -15.53
N ALA A 490 22.52 -12.33 -16.25
CA ALA A 490 22.16 -13.74 -16.13
C ALA A 490 23.33 -14.67 -16.48
N GLY A 491 23.90 -14.47 -17.67
CA GLY A 491 25.02 -15.28 -18.16
C GLY A 491 26.29 -15.14 -17.33
N SER A 492 26.67 -13.92 -16.98
CA SER A 492 27.95 -13.72 -16.30
C SER A 492 27.85 -13.87 -14.78
N ASN A 493 26.83 -13.30 -14.14
CA ASN A 493 26.73 -13.28 -12.66
C ASN A 493 26.10 -14.57 -12.09
N PHE A 494 25.12 -15.16 -12.78
CA PHE A 494 24.44 -16.36 -12.29
C PHE A 494 24.97 -17.66 -12.91
N THR A 495 25.50 -17.64 -14.14
CA THR A 495 26.06 -18.85 -14.77
C THR A 495 27.56 -18.98 -14.56
N LEU A 496 28.37 -18.03 -15.04
CA LEU A 496 29.84 -18.18 -15.07
C LEU A 496 30.54 -17.81 -13.75
N LEU A 497 30.15 -16.70 -13.11
CA LEU A 497 30.82 -16.19 -11.92
C LEU A 497 30.97 -17.24 -10.79
N PRO A 498 29.91 -17.97 -10.39
CA PRO A 498 30.06 -18.99 -9.36
C PRO A 498 31.08 -20.08 -9.70
N LEU A 499 31.09 -20.53 -10.96
CA LEU A 499 32.01 -21.58 -11.44
C LEU A 499 33.45 -21.07 -11.44
N MET A 500 33.66 -19.79 -11.76
CA MET A 500 34.99 -19.17 -11.70
C MET A 500 35.49 -18.97 -10.27
N LEU A 501 34.62 -18.60 -9.33
CA LEU A 501 34.98 -18.47 -7.90
C LEU A 501 35.29 -19.84 -7.27
N ALA A 502 34.59 -20.89 -7.69
CA ALA A 502 34.81 -22.26 -7.23
C ALA A 502 36.02 -22.93 -7.90
N GLY A 503 36.41 -22.51 -9.10
CA GLY A 503 37.50 -23.09 -9.86
C GLY A 503 38.89 -22.85 -9.26
N ASP A 504 39.90 -23.53 -9.80
CA ASP A 504 41.26 -23.62 -9.23
C ASP A 504 41.95 -22.26 -8.99
N HIS A 505 41.56 -21.20 -9.71
CA HIS A 505 42.17 -19.87 -9.59
C HIS A 505 41.84 -19.19 -8.25
N PHE A 506 40.59 -19.26 -7.80
CA PHE A 506 40.15 -18.67 -6.53
C PHE A 506 39.88 -19.71 -5.44
N ALA A 507 39.55 -20.94 -5.82
CA ALA A 507 39.33 -22.10 -4.94
C ALA A 507 38.43 -21.80 -3.73
N MET A 508 37.40 -20.95 -3.91
CA MET A 508 36.56 -20.49 -2.81
C MET A 508 35.62 -21.60 -2.35
N SER A 509 35.48 -21.73 -1.03
CA SER A 509 34.49 -22.58 -0.41
C SER A 509 33.05 -22.07 -0.67
N PRO A 510 32.02 -22.92 -0.51
CA PRO A 510 30.62 -22.50 -0.64
C PRO A 510 30.22 -21.33 0.27
N ALA A 511 30.80 -21.25 1.47
CA ALA A 511 30.56 -20.16 2.41
C ALA A 511 31.14 -18.83 1.90
N GLU A 512 32.34 -18.87 1.32
CA GLU A 512 32.99 -17.70 0.74
C GLU A 512 32.24 -17.22 -0.52
N ILE A 513 31.81 -18.14 -1.40
CA ILE A 513 30.95 -17.80 -2.54
C ILE A 513 29.64 -17.17 -2.07
N GLY A 514 29.02 -17.74 -1.02
CA GLY A 514 27.84 -17.17 -0.36
C GLY A 514 28.08 -15.74 0.13
N SER A 515 29.26 -15.46 0.72
CA SER A 515 29.63 -14.12 1.18
C SER A 515 29.76 -13.10 0.05
N VAL A 516 30.22 -13.52 -1.14
CA VAL A 516 30.29 -12.66 -2.34
C VAL A 516 28.89 -12.24 -2.78
N PHE A 517 27.94 -13.18 -2.87
CA PHE A 517 26.55 -12.86 -3.23
C PHE A 517 25.84 -12.05 -2.13
N ALA A 518 26.16 -12.28 -0.85
CA ALA A 518 25.67 -11.45 0.25
C ALA A 518 26.18 -10.00 0.13
N ALA A 519 27.47 -9.81 -0.19
CA ALA A 519 28.06 -8.50 -0.42
C ALA A 519 27.42 -7.80 -1.64
N GLN A 520 27.20 -8.51 -2.74
CA GLN A 520 26.47 -7.97 -3.90
C GLN A 520 25.04 -7.57 -3.53
N ALA A 521 24.32 -8.42 -2.78
CA ALA A 521 22.98 -8.09 -2.31
C ALA A 521 23.00 -6.84 -1.42
N ALA A 522 23.96 -6.71 -0.49
CA ALA A 522 24.12 -5.53 0.35
C ALA A 522 24.39 -4.26 -0.47
N ILE A 523 25.32 -4.32 -1.43
CA ILE A 523 25.61 -3.20 -2.35
C ILE A 523 24.35 -2.81 -3.14
N SER A 524 23.55 -3.78 -3.58
CA SER A 524 22.28 -3.49 -4.26
C SER A 524 21.30 -2.75 -3.35
N VAL A 525 21.12 -3.22 -2.11
CA VAL A 525 20.14 -2.67 -1.18
C VAL A 525 20.54 -1.27 -0.72
N PHE A 526 21.75 -1.12 -0.21
CA PHE A 526 22.24 0.17 0.27
C PHE A 526 22.55 1.15 -0.86
N GLY A 527 22.92 0.64 -2.04
CA GLY A 527 23.18 1.46 -3.24
C GLY A 527 21.92 1.99 -3.91
N THR A 528 20.72 1.44 -3.64
CA THR A 528 19.48 1.88 -4.30
C THR A 528 19.16 3.34 -4.01
N GLY A 529 19.36 3.81 -2.77
CA GLY A 529 19.13 5.21 -2.39
C GLY A 529 20.04 6.19 -3.15
N PRO A 530 21.38 6.04 -3.07
CA PRO A 530 22.32 6.84 -3.85
C PRO A 530 22.08 6.77 -5.36
N ALA A 531 21.73 5.58 -5.89
CA ALA A 531 21.41 5.41 -7.30
C ALA A 531 20.17 6.22 -7.70
N ALA A 532 19.12 6.24 -6.88
CA ALA A 532 17.93 7.07 -7.11
C ALA A 532 18.28 8.56 -7.12
N MET A 533 19.05 9.03 -6.12
CA MET A 533 19.51 10.43 -6.08
C MET A 533 20.32 10.81 -7.32
N LEU A 534 21.16 9.90 -7.82
CA LEU A 534 21.95 10.11 -9.04
C LEU A 534 21.05 10.22 -10.28
N ILE A 535 20.04 9.34 -10.40
CA ILE A 535 19.06 9.35 -11.49
C ILE A 535 18.22 10.63 -11.45
N ASP A 536 17.77 11.05 -10.27
CA ASP A 536 16.96 12.26 -10.10
C ASP A 536 17.77 13.52 -10.47
N LYS A 537 19.07 13.55 -10.11
CA LYS A 537 19.94 14.71 -10.37
C LYS A 537 20.38 14.83 -11.83
N LEU A 538 20.73 13.71 -12.47
CA LEU A 538 21.33 13.72 -13.81
C LEU A 538 20.35 13.35 -14.92
N GLY A 539 19.19 12.79 -14.56
CA GLY A 539 18.23 12.20 -15.48
C GLY A 539 18.63 10.78 -15.92
N PRO A 540 17.66 9.86 -16.12
CA PRO A 540 17.96 8.46 -16.45
C PRO A 540 18.73 8.29 -17.77
N GLU A 541 18.48 9.15 -18.76
CA GLU A 541 19.12 9.12 -20.09
C GLU A 541 20.64 9.25 -20.00
N ARG A 542 21.14 10.07 -19.07
CA ARG A 542 22.57 10.35 -18.92
C ARG A 542 23.29 9.32 -18.06
N VAL A 543 22.56 8.50 -17.30
CA VAL A 543 23.14 7.59 -16.30
C VAL A 543 23.17 6.14 -16.81
N ILE A 544 22.21 5.72 -17.65
CA ILE A 544 22.12 4.34 -18.14
C ILE A 544 23.41 3.90 -18.84
N VAL A 545 23.89 4.66 -19.84
CA VAL A 545 25.06 4.26 -20.63
C VAL A 545 26.33 4.19 -19.77
N PRO A 546 26.69 5.19 -18.95
CA PRO A 546 27.82 5.07 -18.02
C PRO A 546 27.71 3.87 -17.07
N ALA A 547 26.53 3.57 -16.54
CA ALA A 547 26.32 2.42 -15.66
C ALA A 547 26.55 1.09 -16.39
N ILE A 548 26.16 0.97 -17.67
CA ILE A 548 26.50 -0.18 -18.51
C ILE A 548 28.01 -0.25 -18.73
N LEU A 549 28.68 0.86 -19.04
CA LEU A 549 30.13 0.86 -19.27
C LEU A 549 30.92 0.40 -18.03
N VAL A 550 30.56 0.88 -16.84
CA VAL A 550 31.17 0.44 -15.56
C VAL A 550 30.92 -1.05 -15.35
N THR A 551 29.70 -1.51 -15.60
CA THR A 551 29.32 -2.93 -15.50
C THR A 551 30.12 -3.80 -16.47
N SER A 552 30.17 -3.42 -17.75
CA SER A 552 30.88 -4.16 -18.80
C SER A 552 32.38 -4.17 -18.56
N PHE A 553 32.98 -3.05 -18.17
CA PHE A 553 34.40 -2.99 -17.83
C PHE A 553 34.73 -3.93 -16.67
N SER A 554 33.96 -3.85 -15.59
CA SER A 554 34.19 -4.68 -14.40
C SER A 554 34.04 -6.17 -14.72
N MET A 555 33.03 -6.52 -15.52
CA MET A 555 32.79 -7.88 -15.99
C MET A 555 33.88 -8.39 -16.93
N ALA A 556 34.42 -7.55 -17.82
CA ALA A 556 35.53 -7.92 -18.70
C ALA A 556 36.87 -8.08 -17.96
N ALA A 557 37.09 -7.27 -16.93
CA ALA A 557 38.32 -7.26 -16.15
C ALA A 557 38.35 -8.37 -15.08
N PHE A 558 37.19 -8.85 -14.61
CA PHE A 558 37.10 -9.86 -13.55
C PHE A 558 37.89 -11.15 -13.83
N PRO A 559 37.82 -11.76 -15.04
CA PRO A 559 38.64 -12.95 -15.35
C PRO A 559 40.15 -12.72 -15.27
N MET A 560 40.61 -11.48 -15.26
CA MET A 560 42.03 -11.10 -15.19
C MET A 560 42.46 -10.70 -13.77
N ALA A 561 41.58 -10.85 -12.78
CA ALA A 561 41.90 -10.49 -11.41
C ALA A 561 42.96 -11.44 -10.83
N GLY A 562 44.09 -10.87 -10.38
CA GLY A 562 45.22 -11.64 -9.85
C GLY A 562 45.07 -12.01 -8.38
N ASP A 563 44.25 -11.28 -7.62
CA ASP A 563 44.00 -11.54 -6.20
C ASP A 563 42.52 -11.29 -5.82
N LEU A 564 42.15 -11.72 -4.61
CA LEU A 564 40.80 -11.57 -4.07
C LEU A 564 40.39 -10.10 -3.88
N LEU A 565 41.35 -9.21 -3.62
CA LEU A 565 41.07 -7.78 -3.43
C LEU A 565 40.63 -7.14 -4.75
N GLN A 566 41.39 -7.37 -5.82
CA GLN A 566 41.05 -6.91 -7.16
C GLN A 566 39.71 -7.49 -7.62
N ALA A 567 39.49 -8.79 -7.39
CA ALA A 567 38.22 -9.44 -7.67
C ALA A 567 37.05 -8.76 -6.92
N GLY A 568 37.22 -8.49 -5.62
CA GLY A 568 36.23 -7.82 -4.78
C GLY A 568 35.89 -6.40 -5.26
N ILE A 569 36.90 -5.60 -5.64
CA ILE A 569 36.70 -4.25 -6.18
C ILE A 569 35.90 -4.29 -7.49
N LEU A 570 36.23 -5.21 -8.39
CA LEU A 570 35.54 -5.37 -9.67
C LEU A 570 34.09 -5.84 -9.47
N LEU A 571 33.85 -6.79 -8.58
CA LEU A 571 32.51 -7.26 -8.25
C LEU A 571 31.66 -6.16 -7.60
N ALA A 572 32.27 -5.32 -6.75
CA ALA A 572 31.58 -4.17 -6.16
C ALA A 572 31.22 -3.12 -7.20
N ALA A 573 32.16 -2.76 -8.09
CA ALA A 573 31.93 -1.81 -9.18
C ALA A 573 30.86 -2.33 -10.17
N TRP A 574 30.92 -3.61 -10.52
CA TRP A 574 29.89 -4.29 -11.30
C TRP A 574 28.52 -4.14 -10.63
N GLN A 575 28.42 -4.49 -9.35
CA GLN A 575 27.16 -4.44 -8.64
C GLN A 575 26.62 -3.02 -8.50
N LEU A 576 27.46 -2.01 -8.27
CA LEU A 576 27.05 -0.60 -8.24
C LEU A 576 26.43 -0.15 -9.57
N GLY A 577 27.07 -0.48 -10.70
CA GLY A 577 26.52 -0.24 -12.03
C GLY A 577 25.16 -0.93 -12.22
N ARG A 578 25.04 -2.19 -11.79
CA ARG A 578 23.78 -2.95 -11.84
C ARG A 578 22.68 -2.35 -10.97
N THR A 579 23.00 -1.81 -9.79
CA THR A 579 22.02 -1.16 -8.91
C THR A 579 21.35 0.01 -9.61
N VAL A 580 22.12 0.81 -10.35
CA VAL A 580 21.58 1.92 -11.15
C VAL A 580 20.72 1.40 -12.30
N LEU A 581 21.16 0.34 -12.98
CA LEU A 581 20.42 -0.29 -14.10
C LEU A 581 19.14 -1.01 -13.67
N ASN A 582 18.93 -1.30 -12.39
CA ASN A 582 17.66 -1.86 -11.91
C ASN A 582 16.55 -0.79 -11.81
N SER A 583 16.91 0.49 -11.73
CA SER A 583 15.95 1.60 -11.53
C SER A 583 15.89 2.56 -12.72
N ALA A 584 17.01 2.89 -13.36
CA ALA A 584 17.03 3.88 -14.41
C ALA A 584 16.13 3.54 -15.63
N PRO A 585 16.06 2.28 -16.11
CA PRO A 585 15.18 1.93 -17.23
C PRO A 585 13.69 2.10 -16.94
N THR A 586 13.25 1.80 -15.71
CA THR A 586 11.84 1.94 -15.33
C THR A 586 11.45 3.42 -15.20
N VAL A 587 12.36 4.26 -14.69
CA VAL A 587 12.16 5.72 -14.66
C VAL A 587 12.11 6.29 -16.09
N LEU A 588 13.01 5.85 -16.99
CA LEU A 588 12.98 6.32 -18.38
C LEU A 588 11.71 5.89 -19.11
N ALA A 589 11.24 4.65 -18.89
CA ALA A 589 9.97 4.18 -19.41
C ALA A 589 8.81 5.05 -18.90
N ALA A 590 8.77 5.32 -17.60
CA ALA A 590 7.74 6.16 -16.98
C ALA A 590 7.70 7.58 -17.55
N ASN A 591 8.87 8.16 -17.86
CA ASN A 591 8.97 9.50 -18.42
C ASN A 591 8.67 9.56 -19.93
N SER A 592 8.64 8.42 -20.63
CA SER A 592 8.52 8.37 -22.09
C SER A 592 7.12 8.02 -22.59
N VAL A 593 6.19 7.65 -21.71
CA VAL A 593 4.84 7.21 -22.11
C VAL A 593 3.73 7.93 -21.32
N PRO A 594 2.56 8.17 -21.93
CA PRO A 594 1.37 8.61 -21.20
C PRO A 594 0.97 7.65 -20.09
N LYS A 595 0.35 8.17 -19.03
CA LYS A 595 -0.03 7.42 -17.82
C LYS A 595 -0.92 6.22 -18.11
N GLU A 596 -1.77 6.32 -19.13
CA GLU A 596 -2.71 5.29 -19.58
C GLU A 596 -1.96 4.07 -20.15
N SER A 597 -0.82 4.31 -20.81
CA SER A 597 0.03 3.28 -21.41
C SER A 597 1.17 2.83 -20.50
N LEU A 598 1.32 3.44 -19.31
CA LEU A 598 2.40 3.11 -18.38
C LEU A 598 2.38 1.65 -17.91
N PRO A 599 1.24 1.04 -17.51
CA PRO A 599 1.21 -0.37 -17.10
C PRO A 599 1.66 -1.31 -18.22
N GLN A 600 1.23 -1.02 -19.45
CA GLN A 600 1.58 -1.74 -20.67
C GLN A 600 3.08 -1.66 -20.96
N CYS A 601 3.66 -0.46 -20.87
CA CYS A 601 5.09 -0.23 -21.07
C CYS A 601 5.93 -0.96 -20.02
N MET A 602 5.51 -0.93 -18.75
CA MET A 602 6.20 -1.62 -17.64
C MET A 602 6.15 -3.15 -17.81
N ALA A 603 5.00 -3.69 -18.21
CA ALA A 603 4.85 -5.12 -18.52
C ALA A 603 5.80 -5.54 -19.66
N MET A 604 5.84 -4.75 -20.74
CA MET A 604 6.71 -5.01 -21.88
C MET A 604 8.21 -4.92 -21.53
N LEU A 605 8.60 -3.92 -20.73
CA LEU A 605 9.96 -3.77 -20.24
C LEU A 605 10.39 -4.96 -19.38
N ARG A 606 9.50 -5.45 -18.51
CA ARG A 606 9.72 -6.65 -17.70
C ARG A 606 9.87 -7.90 -18.57
N THR A 607 8.92 -8.15 -19.47
CA THR A 607 8.94 -9.34 -20.34
C THR A 607 10.17 -9.38 -21.24
N THR A 608 10.59 -8.24 -21.80
CA THR A 608 11.85 -8.18 -22.58
C THR A 608 13.09 -8.39 -21.73
N GLY A 609 13.07 -7.91 -20.49
CA GLY A 609 14.10 -8.22 -19.51
C GLY A 609 14.21 -9.70 -19.18
N ASP A 610 13.08 -10.36 -18.92
CA ASP A 610 13.01 -11.80 -18.62
C ASP A 610 13.46 -12.65 -19.83
N LEU A 611 13.10 -12.24 -21.05
CA LEU A 611 13.62 -12.84 -22.29
C LEU A 611 15.14 -12.68 -22.40
N GLY A 612 15.66 -11.49 -22.08
CA GLY A 612 17.09 -11.23 -22.00
C GLY A 612 17.77 -12.18 -21.00
N PHE A 613 17.24 -12.28 -19.79
CA PHE A 613 17.72 -13.18 -18.75
C PHE A 613 17.74 -14.64 -19.23
N MET A 614 16.65 -15.10 -19.86
CA MET A 614 16.53 -16.45 -20.43
C MET A 614 17.60 -16.71 -21.52
N LEU A 615 17.77 -15.80 -22.48
CA LEU A 615 18.71 -16.01 -23.57
C LEU A 615 20.17 -15.90 -23.09
N GLY A 616 20.45 -14.93 -22.22
CA GLY A 616 21.79 -14.67 -21.70
C GLY A 616 22.38 -15.85 -20.95
N ALA A 617 21.62 -16.47 -20.04
CA ALA A 617 22.11 -17.61 -19.28
C ALA A 617 22.56 -18.79 -20.15
N SER A 618 21.76 -19.18 -21.16
CA SER A 618 22.09 -20.24 -22.12
C SER A 618 23.23 -19.85 -23.04
N LEU A 619 23.16 -18.69 -23.71
CA LEU A 619 24.12 -18.30 -24.74
C LEU A 619 25.52 -18.09 -24.14
N VAL A 620 25.59 -17.47 -22.97
CA VAL A 620 26.87 -17.26 -22.27
C VAL A 620 27.40 -18.57 -21.69
N GLY A 621 26.54 -19.45 -21.19
CA GLY A 621 26.95 -20.80 -20.75
C GLY A 621 27.49 -21.66 -21.90
N ILE A 622 26.84 -21.64 -23.07
CA ILE A 622 27.34 -22.27 -24.30
C ILE A 622 28.70 -21.69 -24.68
N GLY A 623 28.81 -20.35 -24.71
CA GLY A 623 30.06 -19.67 -24.98
C GLY A 623 31.16 -20.11 -24.03
N GLY A 624 30.84 -20.23 -22.74
CA GLY A 624 31.73 -20.73 -21.71
C GLY A 624 32.26 -22.14 -21.99
N SER A 625 31.38 -23.07 -22.39
CA SER A 625 31.82 -24.42 -22.79
C SER A 625 32.63 -24.47 -24.09
N LEU A 626 32.49 -23.50 -24.99
CA LEU A 626 33.19 -23.47 -26.28
C LEU A 626 34.56 -22.79 -26.21
N VAL A 627 34.66 -21.66 -25.50
CA VAL A 627 35.87 -20.80 -25.48
C VAL A 627 36.42 -20.58 -24.07
N GLY A 628 35.80 -21.17 -23.04
CA GLY A 628 36.12 -20.97 -21.63
C GLY A 628 35.33 -19.81 -20.99
N ALA A 629 35.07 -19.93 -19.68
CA ALA A 629 34.31 -18.94 -18.90
C ALA A 629 34.86 -17.51 -19.01
N GLY A 630 36.18 -17.31 -18.95
CA GLY A 630 36.80 -15.98 -19.04
C GLY A 630 36.53 -15.26 -20.36
N PRO A 631 36.93 -15.84 -21.51
CA PRO A 631 36.63 -15.26 -22.82
C PRO A 631 35.13 -15.10 -23.11
N ALA A 632 34.28 -16.01 -22.63
CA ALA A 632 32.83 -15.88 -22.76
C ALA A 632 32.28 -14.68 -21.98
N MET A 633 32.74 -14.47 -20.74
CA MET A 633 32.39 -13.30 -19.93
C MET A 633 32.87 -11.99 -20.58
N GLN A 634 34.09 -11.97 -21.10
CA GLN A 634 34.65 -10.82 -21.84
C GLN A 634 33.88 -10.52 -23.13
N SER A 635 33.49 -11.54 -23.88
CA SER A 635 32.68 -11.39 -25.10
C SER A 635 31.31 -10.79 -24.77
N THR A 636 30.70 -11.25 -23.68
CA THR A 636 29.42 -10.71 -23.17
C THR A 636 29.56 -9.24 -22.79
N ALA A 637 30.68 -8.86 -22.18
CA ALA A 637 30.97 -7.47 -21.84
C ALA A 637 31.13 -6.58 -23.08
N ALA A 638 31.85 -7.07 -24.09
CA ALA A 638 32.02 -6.38 -25.35
C ALA A 638 30.66 -6.15 -26.06
N ILE A 639 29.78 -7.15 -26.08
CA ILE A 639 28.43 -7.02 -26.65
C ILE A 639 27.62 -5.98 -25.89
N SER A 640 27.58 -6.07 -24.55
CA SER A 640 26.82 -5.13 -23.72
C SER A 640 27.32 -3.68 -23.87
N CYS A 641 28.64 -3.49 -23.93
CA CYS A 641 29.26 -2.19 -24.17
C CYS A 641 28.94 -1.67 -25.59
N GLY A 642 29.09 -2.52 -26.61
CA GLY A 642 28.83 -2.16 -28.01
C GLY A 642 27.39 -1.73 -28.23
N VAL A 643 26.42 -2.44 -27.65
CA VAL A 643 25.00 -2.06 -27.71
C VAL A 643 24.77 -0.73 -27.00
N ALA A 644 25.36 -0.50 -25.82
CA ALA A 644 25.21 0.76 -25.11
C ALA A 644 25.77 1.97 -25.89
N VAL A 645 26.96 1.83 -26.48
CA VAL A 645 27.58 2.87 -27.32
C VAL A 645 26.75 3.11 -28.57
N TRP A 646 26.27 2.05 -29.24
CA TRP A 646 25.42 2.18 -30.42
C TRP A 646 24.11 2.91 -30.11
N CYS A 647 23.46 2.56 -28.99
CA CYS A 647 22.24 3.25 -28.54
C CYS A 647 22.49 4.73 -28.27
N ALA A 648 23.56 5.07 -27.55
CA ALA A 648 23.95 6.45 -27.28
C ALA A 648 24.19 7.25 -28.57
N TYR A 649 24.82 6.63 -29.57
CA TYR A 649 25.05 7.23 -30.87
C TYR A 649 23.75 7.49 -31.65
N MET A 650 22.82 6.53 -31.65
CA MET A 650 21.53 6.66 -32.33
C MET A 650 20.65 7.74 -31.70
N GLU A 651 20.66 7.87 -30.37
CA GLU A 651 19.95 8.92 -29.64
C GLU A 651 20.51 10.32 -29.98
N GLY A 652 21.84 10.46 -30.00
CA GLY A 652 22.50 11.70 -30.43
C GLY A 652 22.11 12.13 -31.85
N ARG A 653 21.91 11.18 -32.77
CA ARG A 653 21.44 11.46 -34.13
C ARG A 653 19.99 11.96 -34.18
N GLN A 654 19.09 11.37 -33.41
CA GLN A 654 17.69 11.81 -33.37
C GLN A 654 17.54 13.24 -32.83
N VAL A 655 18.31 13.59 -31.79
CA VAL A 655 18.35 14.96 -31.24
C VAL A 655 18.92 15.95 -32.27
N SER A 656 19.91 15.56 -33.07
CA SER A 656 20.49 16.42 -34.12
C SER A 656 19.53 16.69 -35.29
N HIS A 657 18.63 15.76 -35.61
CA HIS A 657 17.64 15.92 -36.69
C HIS A 657 16.43 16.78 -36.29
N SER A 658 16.01 16.75 -35.01
CA SER A 658 14.93 17.61 -34.49
C SER A 658 15.31 19.09 -34.34
N ARG A 659 16.61 19.40 -34.32
CA ARG A 659 17.14 20.78 -34.26
C ARG A 659 17.33 21.45 -35.62
N ARG A 660 16.95 20.84 -36.74
CA ARG A 660 16.92 21.55 -38.03
C ARG A 660 15.72 22.52 -38.00
N PRO A 661 15.94 23.85 -38.07
CA PRO A 661 14.84 24.79 -38.15
C PRO A 661 14.01 24.47 -39.39
N ASN A 662 12.69 24.40 -39.21
CA ASN A 662 11.72 24.18 -40.26
C ASN A 662 11.65 25.45 -41.14
N ASN A 663 12.72 25.72 -41.91
CA ASN A 663 12.70 26.71 -42.99
C ASN A 663 11.98 26.07 -44.19
N LYS A 664 10.65 26.03 -44.11
CA LYS A 664 9.78 26.00 -45.28
C LYS A 664 8.73 27.10 -45.11
N PHE A 665 9.19 28.33 -45.27
CA PHE A 665 8.40 29.36 -45.94
C PHE A 665 8.76 29.30 -47.42
N SER A 666 7.83 28.81 -48.24
CA SER A 666 7.59 29.20 -49.63
C SER A 666 6.37 28.44 -50.13
#